data_AF-A0AAJ6EVW5-F1
#
_entry.id   AF-A0AAJ6EVW5-F1
#
_cell.length_a   1.000
_cell.length_b   1.000
_cell.length_c   1.000
_cell.angle_alpha   90.00
_cell.angle_beta   90.00
_cell.angle_gamma   90.00
#
_symmetry.space_group_name_H-M   'P 1'
#
loop_
_entity.id
_entity.type
_entity.pdbx_description
1 polymer ?
#
loop_
_entity_poly.entity_id
_entity_poly.type
_entity_poly.pdbx_seq_one_letter_code
_entity_poly.pdbx_strand_id
1 'polypeptide(L)'
;MSSIGTKLLDSLRSVERPGDFCIGGTREIFMPTIDVDGVGRLAFPVLPIQAERLVAIAEAAPFGRGEETLVDREVRRTWQVDSAKVRIGGRHWDKTLASLVAEMARALGVGEPVAADFYKFLVYDTGSFFVDHRDTEKVPGMFATLVLVLPTAHSGGELVVKHLGREIVLDTRPEEPSEIGFAAFYADCMHEVRPVKTGCRLALVYNLRFVGKERALKAPDYRSEHGRVVGLLRNWARAEEEPDKLILPLEHVYTPAELSFNALKGADAGVASVLVRAAAEADCDLHLALVSIEESGSAEHTPYYGRRRWSRDEDEEFEVAEIFDRALILSEWRRPDGGKAAFEDFPFAEDELCPPDAFEDLLPDEQHFHEATGNEGASFERTYRRAGFVLWPTARRLAVLNQAGLRTTLPYLEDLTARWEASNTSIQSPLWCQADELSGHMLRSWPRSSWRSEDSAEAGRMLDLQVRLRNVERIDAFLAELPAEGHYAELDNGAIVRAAALLPSSRATELLVRIVRRNAQAHLSACGDLLLRCVAAPAGATGDLEQIGRALIDALPGNPTKQEQVSAWTRPAPVKPGFVVDLLAATSRIDAGLAARALEHMLAWPKTYKPDDVLVPAALAITKPEESRAWPAVMRLREASLDHLRRRIALPLEAPRDWTRTNPLKCTCGDCRGLGAFLTAADRQQWRLKAVQDRRTHVEQSVRNAACDLDLTTERRGSPHTLVATKNQASYERRAQQRRQDLEHLSTLGG
;
A
#
# COMPACT_ATOMS: atom_id res chain seq x y z
N MET A 1 -14.00 -8.13 10.78
CA MET A 1 -14.59 -8.33 9.44
C MET A 1 -15.49 -7.18 9.09
N SER A 2 -15.22 -6.49 7.98
CA SER A 2 -16.09 -5.45 7.43
C SER A 2 -17.45 -6.04 7.04
N SER A 3 -18.53 -5.24 7.15
CA SER A 3 -19.88 -5.77 6.89
C SER A 3 -20.06 -6.09 5.40
N ILE A 4 -19.37 -5.34 4.53
CA ILE A 4 -19.33 -5.58 3.09
C ILE A 4 -18.59 -6.88 2.75
N GLY A 5 -17.41 -7.12 3.33
CA GLY A 5 -16.57 -8.28 3.01
C GLY A 5 -17.29 -9.60 3.27
N THR A 6 -17.97 -9.69 4.41
CA THR A 6 -18.78 -10.85 4.80
C THR A 6 -19.91 -11.12 3.80
N LYS A 7 -20.72 -10.09 3.51
CA LYS A 7 -21.88 -10.20 2.60
C LYS A 7 -21.46 -10.51 1.16
N LEU A 8 -20.32 -9.98 0.73
CA LEU A 8 -19.76 -10.22 -0.58
C LEU A 8 -19.30 -11.68 -0.70
N LEU A 9 -18.52 -12.18 0.26
CA LEU A 9 -18.06 -13.57 0.27
C LEU A 9 -19.24 -14.55 0.29
N ASP A 10 -20.24 -14.32 1.14
CA ASP A 10 -21.45 -15.16 1.19
C ASP A 10 -22.23 -15.16 -0.12
N SER A 11 -22.21 -14.05 -0.87
CA SER A 11 -22.84 -13.96 -2.19
C SER A 11 -22.03 -14.66 -3.29
N LEU A 12 -20.71 -14.80 -3.12
CA LEU A 12 -19.81 -15.40 -4.10
C LEU A 12 -19.62 -16.91 -3.88
N ARG A 13 -19.79 -17.42 -2.67
CA ARG A 13 -19.70 -18.85 -2.32
C ARG A 13 -20.68 -19.75 -3.08
N SER A 14 -21.76 -19.20 -3.66
CA SER A 14 -22.71 -19.96 -4.49
C SER A 14 -22.32 -20.08 -5.97
N VAL A 15 -21.17 -19.52 -6.38
CA VAL A 15 -20.74 -19.46 -7.79
C VAL A 15 -19.81 -20.64 -8.15
N GLU A 16 -20.36 -21.72 -8.70
CA GLU A 16 -19.57 -22.89 -9.18
C GLU A 16 -19.86 -23.25 -10.66
N ARG A 17 -18.87 -22.99 -11.55
CA ARG A 17 -18.67 -23.48 -12.96
C ARG A 17 -18.83 -22.47 -14.12
N PRO A 18 -17.93 -22.48 -15.13
CA PRO A 18 -18.12 -21.73 -16.38
C PRO A 18 -19.23 -22.33 -17.26
N GLY A 19 -19.79 -21.55 -18.20
CA GLY A 19 -20.79 -21.99 -19.20
C GLY A 19 -22.17 -21.32 -19.08
N ASP A 20 -22.95 -21.31 -20.17
CA ASP A 20 -24.37 -20.95 -20.14
C ASP A 20 -25.27 -22.19 -20.16
N PHE A 21 -26.55 -22.08 -19.80
CA PHE A 21 -27.46 -23.23 -19.70
C PHE A 21 -27.97 -23.76 -21.05
N CYS A 22 -27.83 -22.96 -22.11
CA CYS A 22 -28.15 -23.33 -23.48
C CYS A 22 -27.40 -22.46 -24.50
N ILE A 23 -27.26 -22.98 -25.73
CA ILE A 23 -26.76 -22.28 -26.91
C ILE A 23 -27.56 -22.73 -28.13
N GLY A 24 -27.72 -21.87 -29.14
CA GLY A 24 -28.29 -22.25 -30.43
C GLY A 24 -28.09 -21.20 -31.51
N GLY A 25 -28.38 -21.57 -32.75
CA GLY A 25 -28.24 -20.71 -33.93
C GLY A 25 -28.31 -21.50 -35.23
N THR A 26 -27.80 -20.91 -36.32
CA THR A 26 -27.64 -21.56 -37.62
C THR A 26 -26.15 -21.71 -37.97
N ARG A 27 -25.84 -22.70 -38.81
CA ARG A 27 -24.47 -22.97 -39.25
C ARG A 27 -24.46 -23.54 -40.66
N GLU A 28 -23.58 -23.00 -41.49
CA GLU A 28 -23.22 -23.60 -42.78
C GLU A 28 -22.43 -24.89 -42.56
N ILE A 29 -22.86 -25.98 -43.20
CA ILE A 29 -22.20 -27.27 -43.11
C ILE A 29 -22.11 -27.97 -44.46
N PHE A 30 -21.20 -28.94 -44.55
CA PHE A 30 -21.30 -29.97 -45.57
C PHE A 30 -22.48 -30.87 -45.24
N MET A 31 -23.53 -30.80 -46.06
CA MET A 31 -24.77 -31.54 -45.80
C MET A 31 -24.53 -33.06 -45.72
N PRO A 32 -25.09 -33.74 -44.69
CA PRO A 32 -24.97 -35.18 -44.55
C PRO A 32 -25.78 -35.92 -45.61
N THR A 33 -25.47 -37.19 -45.82
CA THR A 33 -26.41 -38.13 -46.46
C THR A 33 -27.31 -38.72 -45.38
N ILE A 34 -28.62 -38.52 -45.49
CA ILE A 34 -29.60 -39.12 -44.57
C ILE A 34 -30.49 -40.07 -45.37
N ASP A 35 -30.39 -41.36 -45.08
CA ASP A 35 -31.23 -42.40 -45.65
C ASP A 35 -32.21 -42.89 -44.57
N VAL A 36 -33.52 -42.84 -44.87
CA VAL A 36 -34.57 -43.27 -43.94
C VAL A 36 -35.32 -44.46 -44.53
N ASP A 37 -35.39 -45.56 -43.79
CA ASP A 37 -36.10 -46.76 -44.22
C ASP A 37 -37.58 -46.43 -44.48
N GLY A 38 -38.07 -46.74 -45.69
CA GLY A 38 -39.44 -46.43 -46.13
C GLY A 38 -39.63 -45.06 -46.83
N VAL A 39 -38.66 -44.14 -46.73
CA VAL A 39 -38.69 -42.84 -47.45
C VAL A 39 -37.59 -42.76 -48.52
N GLY A 40 -36.44 -43.38 -48.25
CA GLY A 40 -35.24 -43.28 -49.07
C GLY A 40 -34.35 -42.11 -48.64
N ARG A 41 -33.46 -41.69 -49.54
CA ARG A 41 -32.51 -40.59 -49.30
C ARG A 41 -33.22 -39.24 -49.25
N LEU A 42 -33.00 -38.46 -48.20
CA LEU A 42 -33.50 -37.09 -48.11
C LEU A 42 -32.73 -36.16 -49.05
N ALA A 43 -33.47 -35.33 -49.78
CA ALA A 43 -32.91 -34.17 -50.48
C ALA A 43 -32.91 -32.96 -49.54
N PHE A 44 -32.03 -31.98 -49.79
CA PHE A 44 -31.99 -30.73 -49.03
C PHE A 44 -32.18 -29.53 -49.98
N PRO A 45 -33.09 -28.59 -49.66
CA PRO A 45 -34.01 -28.63 -48.52
C PRO A 45 -35.02 -29.78 -48.68
N VAL A 46 -35.48 -30.35 -47.57
CA VAL A 46 -36.35 -31.53 -47.61
C VAL A 46 -37.66 -31.16 -48.28
N LEU A 47 -38.00 -31.90 -49.34
CA LEU A 47 -39.18 -31.65 -50.15
C LEU A 47 -40.46 -31.99 -49.36
N PRO A 48 -41.58 -31.28 -49.59
CA PRO A 48 -42.86 -31.55 -48.92
C PRO A 48 -43.30 -33.01 -49.01
N ILE A 49 -43.12 -33.65 -50.17
CA ILE A 49 -43.45 -35.07 -50.37
C ILE A 49 -42.60 -36.02 -49.52
N GLN A 50 -41.34 -35.66 -49.21
CA GLN A 50 -40.49 -36.44 -48.32
C GLN A 50 -40.89 -36.22 -46.86
N ALA A 51 -41.27 -34.99 -46.48
CA ALA A 51 -41.80 -34.70 -45.15
C ALA A 51 -43.12 -35.44 -44.88
N GLU A 52 -44.05 -35.47 -45.86
CA GLU A 52 -45.31 -36.24 -45.75
C GLU A 52 -45.06 -37.73 -45.59
N ARG A 53 -44.11 -38.30 -46.35
CA ARG A 53 -43.71 -39.70 -46.20
C ARG A 53 -43.08 -39.98 -44.84
N LEU A 54 -42.28 -39.06 -44.32
CA LEU A 54 -41.72 -39.14 -42.96
C LEU A 54 -42.83 -39.17 -41.91
N VAL A 55 -43.83 -38.29 -42.02
CA VAL A 55 -45.01 -38.31 -41.13
C VAL A 55 -45.76 -39.64 -41.23
N ALA A 56 -45.91 -40.21 -42.43
CA ALA A 56 -46.65 -41.45 -42.65
C ALA A 56 -45.96 -42.70 -42.04
N ILE A 57 -44.64 -42.71 -41.92
CA ILE A 57 -43.88 -43.82 -41.31
C ILE A 57 -43.53 -43.57 -39.83
N ALA A 58 -43.67 -42.32 -39.37
CA ALA A 58 -43.33 -41.93 -38.02
C ALA A 58 -44.43 -42.35 -37.04
N GLU A 59 -44.01 -42.66 -35.82
CA GLU A 59 -44.91 -43.04 -34.75
C GLU A 59 -45.16 -41.82 -33.85
N ALA A 60 -46.32 -41.75 -33.21
CA ALA A 60 -46.59 -40.69 -32.25
C ALA A 60 -45.57 -40.77 -31.11
N ALA A 61 -44.86 -39.67 -30.84
CA ALA A 61 -43.75 -39.70 -29.89
C ALA A 61 -44.27 -39.78 -28.44
N PRO A 62 -43.92 -40.83 -27.67
CA PRO A 62 -44.42 -41.00 -26.31
C PRO A 62 -43.80 -39.98 -25.34
N PHE A 63 -44.51 -39.60 -24.28
CA PHE A 63 -43.95 -38.85 -23.15
C PHE A 63 -44.03 -39.70 -21.86
N GLY A 64 -43.02 -39.58 -21.00
CA GLY A 64 -42.94 -40.35 -19.76
C GLY A 64 -43.50 -39.56 -18.58
N ARG A 65 -44.44 -40.16 -17.85
CA ARG A 65 -44.82 -39.76 -16.48
C ARG A 65 -44.36 -40.89 -15.55
N GLY A 66 -43.07 -40.91 -15.21
CA GLY A 66 -42.47 -42.03 -14.48
C GLY A 66 -42.30 -43.28 -15.37
N GLU A 67 -42.69 -44.45 -14.86
CA GLU A 67 -42.51 -45.75 -15.54
C GLU A 67 -43.57 -46.08 -16.61
N GLU A 68 -44.58 -45.23 -16.83
CA GLU A 68 -45.65 -45.45 -17.82
C GLU A 68 -45.47 -44.61 -19.09
N THR A 69 -45.55 -45.28 -20.24
CA THR A 69 -45.51 -44.67 -21.59
C THR A 69 -46.93 -44.31 -22.02
N LEU A 70 -47.34 -43.03 -21.91
CA LEU A 70 -48.67 -42.55 -22.29
C LEU A 70 -48.60 -41.62 -23.52
N VAL A 71 -49.63 -41.67 -24.38
CA VAL A 71 -49.80 -40.79 -25.55
C VAL A 71 -50.98 -39.87 -25.30
N ASP A 72 -50.71 -38.61 -24.96
CA ASP A 72 -51.73 -37.55 -24.78
C ASP A 72 -51.51 -36.45 -25.83
N ARG A 73 -52.50 -36.28 -26.71
CA ARG A 73 -52.45 -35.35 -27.84
C ARG A 73 -52.69 -33.89 -27.45
N GLU A 74 -53.12 -33.61 -26.21
CA GLU A 74 -53.25 -32.24 -25.69
C GLU A 74 -51.92 -31.71 -25.13
N VAL A 75 -51.03 -32.60 -24.71
CA VAL A 75 -49.69 -32.28 -24.16
C VAL A 75 -48.63 -32.28 -25.25
N ARG A 76 -48.73 -33.18 -26.25
CA ARG A 76 -47.72 -33.32 -27.30
C ARG A 76 -48.33 -33.78 -28.62
N ARG A 77 -48.08 -33.01 -29.68
CA ARG A 77 -48.27 -33.45 -31.06
C ARG A 77 -46.90 -33.42 -31.74
N THR A 78 -46.22 -34.55 -31.75
CA THR A 78 -44.91 -34.72 -32.39
C THR A 78 -44.79 -36.15 -32.89
N TRP A 79 -44.21 -36.31 -34.07
CA TRP A 79 -43.90 -37.63 -34.63
C TRP A 79 -42.41 -37.93 -34.45
N GLN A 80 -42.08 -39.21 -34.23
CA GLN A 80 -40.70 -39.66 -34.15
C GLN A 80 -40.45 -40.84 -35.10
N VAL A 81 -39.29 -40.82 -35.74
CA VAL A 81 -38.71 -41.97 -36.43
C VAL A 81 -37.59 -42.51 -35.54
N ASP A 82 -37.66 -43.81 -35.25
CA ASP A 82 -36.66 -44.51 -34.46
C ASP A 82 -35.26 -44.38 -35.10
N SER A 83 -34.22 -44.19 -34.28
CA SER A 83 -32.86 -44.00 -34.77
C SER A 83 -32.33 -45.20 -35.55
N ALA A 84 -32.81 -46.42 -35.28
CA ALA A 84 -32.43 -47.62 -36.02
C ALA A 84 -32.88 -47.60 -37.50
N LYS A 85 -33.91 -46.80 -37.83
CA LYS A 85 -34.45 -46.65 -39.20
C LYS A 85 -33.76 -45.52 -39.99
N VAL A 86 -32.82 -44.81 -39.39
CA VAL A 86 -32.17 -43.63 -39.98
C VAL A 86 -30.67 -43.84 -40.05
N ARG A 87 -30.11 -43.78 -41.25
CA ARG A 87 -28.66 -43.85 -41.49
C ARG A 87 -28.15 -42.46 -41.88
N ILE A 88 -27.29 -41.89 -41.04
CA ILE A 88 -26.67 -40.60 -41.26
C ILE A 88 -25.20 -40.85 -41.62
N GLY A 89 -24.73 -40.21 -42.69
CA GLY A 89 -23.36 -40.35 -43.14
C GLY A 89 -22.96 -39.22 -44.08
N GLY A 90 -22.01 -39.53 -44.97
CA GLY A 90 -21.41 -38.56 -45.88
C GLY A 90 -19.95 -38.32 -45.52
N ARG A 91 -19.12 -38.00 -46.53
CA ARG A 91 -17.65 -37.96 -46.40
C ARG A 91 -17.15 -37.10 -45.24
N HIS A 92 -17.85 -36.00 -44.92
CA HIS A 92 -17.41 -35.03 -43.92
C HIS A 92 -18.23 -35.06 -42.63
N TRP A 93 -19.28 -35.90 -42.54
CA TRP A 93 -20.25 -35.81 -41.47
C TRP A 93 -19.65 -36.03 -40.09
N ASP A 94 -18.86 -37.10 -39.90
CA ASP A 94 -18.26 -37.40 -38.58
C ASP A 94 -17.37 -36.26 -38.08
N LYS A 95 -16.61 -35.64 -38.99
CA LYS A 95 -15.78 -34.46 -38.66
C LYS A 95 -16.62 -33.24 -38.34
N THR A 96 -17.69 -32.98 -39.11
CA THR A 96 -18.63 -31.88 -38.85
C THR A 96 -19.31 -32.04 -37.50
N LEU A 97 -19.84 -33.23 -37.19
CA LEU A 97 -20.50 -33.52 -35.93
C LEU A 97 -19.53 -33.38 -34.75
N ALA A 98 -18.32 -33.93 -34.85
CA ALA A 98 -17.31 -33.78 -33.79
C ALA A 98 -16.96 -32.31 -33.52
N SER A 99 -16.85 -31.48 -34.57
CA SER A 99 -16.62 -30.04 -34.43
C SER A 99 -17.78 -29.33 -33.74
N LEU A 100 -19.03 -29.65 -34.11
CA LEU A 100 -20.22 -29.10 -33.47
C LEU A 100 -20.27 -29.49 -31.99
N VAL A 101 -20.07 -30.77 -31.67
CA VAL A 101 -20.08 -31.27 -30.28
C VAL A 101 -19.02 -30.59 -29.43
N ALA A 102 -17.79 -30.44 -29.94
CA ALA A 102 -16.72 -29.78 -29.20
C ALA A 102 -17.01 -28.29 -28.95
N GLU A 103 -17.60 -27.61 -29.93
CA GLU A 103 -18.04 -26.21 -29.77
C GLU A 103 -19.16 -26.09 -28.74
N MET A 104 -20.19 -26.92 -28.84
CA MET A 104 -21.34 -26.86 -27.94
C MET A 104 -20.98 -27.26 -26.51
N ALA A 105 -20.13 -28.27 -26.33
CA ALA A 105 -19.60 -28.64 -25.02
C ALA A 105 -18.88 -27.45 -24.37
N ARG A 106 -18.00 -26.77 -25.13
CA ARG A 106 -17.28 -25.58 -24.64
C ARG A 106 -18.23 -24.43 -24.29
N ALA A 107 -19.27 -24.20 -25.09
CA ALA A 107 -20.27 -23.17 -24.81
C ALA A 107 -21.10 -23.47 -23.55
N LEU A 108 -21.39 -24.74 -23.31
CA LEU A 108 -21.97 -25.24 -22.05
C LEU A 108 -20.91 -25.36 -20.93
N GLY A 109 -19.70 -24.81 -21.09
CA GLY A 109 -18.67 -24.80 -20.04
C GLY A 109 -18.06 -26.17 -19.71
N VAL A 110 -18.19 -27.15 -20.62
CA VAL A 110 -17.64 -28.49 -20.48
C VAL A 110 -16.30 -28.57 -21.22
N GLY A 111 -15.23 -28.87 -20.47
CA GLY A 111 -13.87 -29.04 -20.99
C GLY A 111 -13.48 -30.49 -21.25
N GLU A 112 -14.24 -31.44 -20.71
CA GLU A 112 -13.99 -32.87 -20.87
C GLU A 112 -14.36 -33.41 -22.26
N PRO A 113 -13.78 -34.54 -22.70
CA PRO A 113 -14.20 -35.21 -23.92
C PRO A 113 -15.68 -35.64 -23.87
N VAL A 114 -16.46 -35.17 -24.86
CA VAL A 114 -17.90 -35.45 -25.00
C VAL A 114 -18.14 -36.31 -26.25
N ALA A 115 -19.01 -37.31 -26.10
CA ALA A 115 -19.57 -38.06 -27.22
C ALA A 115 -21.03 -37.64 -27.47
N ALA A 116 -21.46 -37.70 -28.72
CA ALA A 116 -22.85 -37.47 -29.12
C ALA A 116 -23.45 -38.75 -29.70
N ASP A 117 -24.43 -39.32 -28.99
CA ASP A 117 -25.14 -40.51 -29.43
C ASP A 117 -26.45 -40.08 -30.10
N PHE A 118 -26.65 -40.50 -31.36
CA PHE A 118 -27.90 -40.20 -32.07
C PHE A 118 -29.07 -40.91 -31.41
N TYR A 119 -30.08 -40.15 -30.98
CA TYR A 119 -31.19 -40.66 -30.21
C TYR A 119 -32.43 -40.91 -31.07
N LYS A 120 -32.93 -39.87 -31.75
CA LYS A 120 -34.18 -39.95 -32.52
C LYS A 120 -34.28 -38.86 -33.58
N PHE A 121 -35.12 -39.11 -34.58
CA PHE A 121 -35.48 -38.13 -35.59
C PHE A 121 -36.91 -37.64 -35.36
N LEU A 122 -37.07 -36.35 -35.06
CA LEU A 122 -38.37 -35.73 -34.77
C LEU A 122 -38.92 -35.00 -35.99
N VAL A 123 -40.22 -35.20 -36.24
CA VAL A 123 -40.98 -34.60 -37.33
C VAL A 123 -42.14 -33.83 -36.73
N TYR A 124 -42.18 -32.53 -36.99
CA TYR A 124 -43.24 -31.63 -36.56
C TYR A 124 -43.99 -31.12 -37.80
N ASP A 125 -45.16 -31.68 -38.09
CA ASP A 125 -46.07 -31.17 -39.13
C ASP A 125 -46.81 -29.91 -38.66
N THR A 126 -47.58 -29.28 -39.55
CA THR A 126 -48.32 -28.07 -39.19
C THR A 126 -49.27 -28.32 -38.00
N GLY A 127 -49.14 -27.49 -36.97
CA GLY A 127 -49.83 -27.60 -35.69
C GLY A 127 -49.19 -28.54 -34.67
N SER A 128 -48.06 -29.19 -35.00
CA SER A 128 -47.25 -29.93 -34.03
C SER A 128 -46.54 -29.00 -33.06
N PHE A 129 -46.44 -29.42 -31.80
CA PHE A 129 -45.80 -28.70 -30.70
C PHE A 129 -45.33 -29.70 -29.63
N PHE A 130 -44.49 -29.22 -28.71
CA PHE A 130 -44.13 -29.95 -27.51
C PHE A 130 -44.08 -28.98 -26.33
N VAL A 131 -45.01 -29.10 -25.39
CA VAL A 131 -45.06 -28.21 -24.21
C VAL A 131 -43.89 -28.45 -23.27
N ASP A 132 -43.76 -27.55 -22.30
CA ASP A 132 -42.73 -27.53 -21.26
C ASP A 132 -42.47 -28.91 -20.64
N HIS A 133 -41.25 -29.42 -20.85
CA HIS A 133 -40.76 -30.68 -20.27
C HIS A 133 -39.26 -30.61 -19.98
N ARG A 134 -38.73 -31.62 -19.27
CA ARG A 134 -37.30 -31.83 -19.07
C ARG A 134 -36.89 -33.14 -19.73
N ASP A 135 -35.67 -33.18 -20.23
CA ASP A 135 -35.09 -34.46 -20.62
C ASP A 135 -34.69 -35.23 -19.37
N THR A 136 -34.93 -36.54 -19.39
CA THR A 136 -34.34 -37.44 -18.40
C THR A 136 -33.07 -38.02 -18.98
N GLU A 137 -32.13 -38.37 -18.11
CA GLU A 137 -30.95 -39.13 -18.51
C GLU A 137 -31.40 -40.41 -19.25
N LYS A 138 -30.96 -40.56 -20.51
CA LYS A 138 -31.32 -41.70 -21.37
C LYS A 138 -30.21 -42.73 -21.49
N VAL A 139 -28.97 -42.28 -21.33
CA VAL A 139 -27.77 -43.10 -21.38
C VAL A 139 -26.86 -42.68 -20.21
N PRO A 140 -26.14 -43.63 -19.57
CA PRO A 140 -25.25 -43.29 -18.47
C PRO A 140 -24.25 -42.19 -18.85
N GLY A 141 -24.20 -41.14 -18.02
CA GLY A 141 -23.29 -40.01 -18.21
C GLY A 141 -23.79 -38.94 -19.18
N MET A 142 -25.06 -39.00 -19.61
CA MET A 142 -25.70 -37.92 -20.37
C MET A 142 -25.88 -36.69 -19.48
N PHE A 143 -25.46 -35.52 -19.97
CA PHE A 143 -25.59 -34.25 -19.25
C PHE A 143 -26.35 -33.18 -20.05
N ALA A 144 -26.44 -33.31 -21.36
CA ALA A 144 -27.06 -32.34 -22.25
C ALA A 144 -27.70 -32.99 -23.47
N THR A 145 -28.56 -32.23 -24.15
CA THR A 145 -29.22 -32.59 -25.41
C THR A 145 -28.71 -31.67 -26.51
N LEU A 146 -28.39 -32.23 -27.67
CA LEU A 146 -28.08 -31.50 -28.90
C LEU A 146 -29.17 -31.76 -29.94
N VAL A 147 -29.73 -30.69 -30.48
CA VAL A 147 -30.77 -30.70 -31.52
C VAL A 147 -30.20 -30.09 -32.78
N LEU A 148 -30.26 -30.80 -33.91
CA LEU A 148 -29.90 -30.29 -35.23
C LEU A 148 -31.14 -30.22 -36.12
N VAL A 149 -31.49 -29.03 -36.59
CA VAL A 149 -32.67 -28.78 -37.42
C VAL A 149 -32.28 -28.76 -38.89
N LEU A 150 -32.91 -29.64 -39.68
CA LEU A 150 -32.61 -29.84 -41.09
C LEU A 150 -33.30 -28.76 -41.96
N PRO A 151 -32.69 -28.37 -43.09
CA PRO A 151 -33.23 -27.35 -43.97
C PRO A 151 -34.53 -27.84 -44.60
N THR A 152 -35.63 -27.25 -44.17
CA THR A 152 -37.02 -27.62 -44.49
C THR A 152 -37.85 -26.34 -44.53
N ALA A 153 -38.76 -26.21 -45.48
CA ALA A 153 -39.66 -25.06 -45.52
C ALA A 153 -40.66 -25.14 -44.35
N HIS A 154 -40.50 -24.25 -43.36
CA HIS A 154 -41.42 -24.14 -42.23
C HIS A 154 -41.41 -22.73 -41.60
N SER A 155 -42.44 -22.44 -40.81
CA SER A 155 -42.49 -21.26 -39.93
C SER A 155 -43.07 -21.61 -38.56
N GLY A 156 -42.70 -20.86 -37.52
CA GLY A 156 -42.92 -21.27 -36.13
C GLY A 156 -42.01 -22.44 -35.74
N GLY A 157 -42.29 -23.10 -34.62
CA GLY A 157 -41.44 -24.19 -34.14
C GLY A 157 -40.18 -23.73 -33.39
N GLU A 158 -40.19 -22.50 -32.86
CA GLU A 158 -39.10 -21.97 -32.05
C GLU A 158 -38.89 -22.85 -30.81
N LEU A 159 -37.62 -23.14 -30.51
CA LEU A 159 -37.24 -23.88 -29.31
C LEU A 159 -37.08 -22.88 -28.16
N VAL A 160 -37.86 -23.03 -27.11
CA VAL A 160 -37.76 -22.20 -25.92
C VAL A 160 -37.08 -23.03 -24.83
N VAL A 161 -35.94 -22.57 -24.33
CA VAL A 161 -35.23 -23.19 -23.22
C VAL A 161 -35.33 -22.30 -21.99
N LYS A 162 -35.80 -22.88 -20.90
CA LYS A 162 -36.07 -22.23 -19.62
C LYS A 162 -35.19 -22.84 -18.54
N HIS A 163 -34.40 -22.01 -17.87
CA HIS A 163 -33.63 -22.42 -16.69
C HIS A 163 -33.62 -21.30 -15.67
N LEU A 164 -34.01 -21.60 -14.43
CA LEU A 164 -33.97 -20.68 -13.28
C LEU A 164 -34.55 -19.28 -13.56
N GLY A 165 -35.70 -19.19 -14.23
CA GLY A 165 -36.37 -17.91 -14.54
C GLY A 165 -35.73 -17.11 -15.68
N ARG A 166 -34.84 -17.75 -16.44
CA ARG A 166 -34.30 -17.28 -17.71
C ARG A 166 -35.03 -18.03 -18.82
N GLU A 167 -35.52 -17.32 -19.83
CA GLU A 167 -36.14 -17.91 -21.01
C GLU A 167 -35.36 -17.45 -22.24
N ILE A 168 -34.85 -18.40 -23.02
CA ILE A 168 -34.16 -18.13 -24.28
C ILE A 168 -34.98 -18.78 -25.39
N VAL A 169 -35.42 -17.96 -26.35
CA VAL A 169 -36.13 -18.41 -27.54
C VAL A 169 -35.11 -18.52 -28.68
N LEU A 170 -34.86 -19.75 -29.12
CA LEU A 170 -33.95 -20.08 -30.20
C LEU A 170 -34.76 -20.29 -31.49
N ASP A 171 -34.59 -19.38 -32.45
CA ASP A 171 -34.99 -19.63 -33.83
C ASP A 171 -33.89 -20.44 -34.53
N THR A 172 -34.15 -21.74 -34.71
CA THR A 172 -33.23 -22.70 -35.30
C THR A 172 -33.60 -23.01 -36.76
N ARG A 173 -34.35 -22.13 -37.43
CA ARG A 173 -34.76 -22.36 -38.82
C ARG A 173 -33.60 -22.04 -39.77
N PRO A 174 -33.15 -23.01 -40.59
CA PRO A 174 -32.18 -22.74 -41.65
C PRO A 174 -32.83 -21.90 -42.75
N GLU A 175 -32.11 -20.89 -43.28
CA GLU A 175 -32.59 -20.09 -44.40
C GLU A 175 -32.08 -20.67 -45.74
N GLU A 176 -30.88 -21.26 -45.73
CA GLU A 176 -30.24 -21.84 -46.91
C GLU A 176 -30.21 -23.38 -46.90
N PRO A 177 -30.21 -24.06 -48.07
CA PRO A 177 -30.09 -25.52 -48.16
C PRO A 177 -28.78 -26.10 -47.62
N SER A 178 -27.74 -25.28 -47.51
CA SER A 178 -26.42 -25.62 -46.96
C SER A 178 -26.28 -25.30 -45.47
N GLU A 179 -27.37 -24.87 -44.83
CA GLU A 179 -27.40 -24.57 -43.41
C GLU A 179 -28.15 -25.64 -42.62
N ILE A 180 -27.76 -25.76 -41.35
CA ILE A 180 -28.56 -26.40 -40.32
C ILE A 180 -28.79 -25.43 -39.17
N GLY A 181 -29.91 -25.60 -38.49
CA GLY A 181 -30.12 -25.04 -37.18
C GLY A 181 -29.49 -25.96 -36.15
N PHE A 182 -29.04 -25.41 -35.03
CA PHE A 182 -28.59 -26.20 -33.89
C PHE A 182 -29.05 -25.58 -32.57
N ALA A 183 -29.20 -26.42 -31.56
CA ALA A 183 -29.35 -26.00 -30.18
C ALA A 183 -28.75 -27.06 -29.26
N ALA A 184 -28.02 -26.65 -28.23
CA ALA A 184 -27.56 -27.53 -27.16
C ALA A 184 -27.94 -26.93 -25.80
N PHE A 185 -28.41 -27.77 -24.89
CA PHE A 185 -28.86 -27.35 -23.55
C PHE A 185 -28.70 -28.50 -22.56
N TYR A 186 -28.50 -28.18 -21.28
CA TYR A 186 -28.41 -29.21 -20.25
C TYR A 186 -29.72 -30.00 -20.13
N ALA A 187 -29.61 -31.29 -19.81
CA ALA A 187 -30.76 -32.20 -19.75
C ALA A 187 -31.78 -31.77 -18.68
N ASP A 188 -31.33 -31.10 -17.61
CA ASP A 188 -32.18 -30.60 -16.52
C ASP A 188 -32.90 -29.27 -16.84
N CYS A 189 -32.60 -28.63 -17.97
CA CYS A 189 -33.32 -27.45 -18.44
C CYS A 189 -34.76 -27.81 -18.83
N MET A 190 -35.71 -26.94 -18.45
CA MET A 190 -37.07 -26.99 -19.00
C MET A 190 -37.01 -26.53 -20.45
N HIS A 191 -37.75 -27.16 -21.34
CA HIS A 191 -37.83 -26.69 -22.73
C HIS A 191 -39.17 -27.04 -23.38
N GLU A 192 -39.55 -26.23 -24.37
CA GLU A 192 -40.73 -26.44 -25.21
C GLU A 192 -40.42 -26.10 -26.67
N VAL A 193 -41.17 -26.71 -27.58
CA VAL A 193 -41.20 -26.37 -29.00
C VAL A 193 -42.55 -25.74 -29.30
N ARG A 194 -42.53 -24.46 -29.68
CA ARG A 194 -43.75 -23.73 -30.04
C ARG A 194 -44.44 -24.34 -31.26
N PRO A 195 -45.75 -24.11 -31.47
CA PRO A 195 -46.47 -24.67 -32.61
C PRO A 195 -45.84 -24.30 -33.96
N VAL A 196 -45.65 -25.31 -34.81
CA VAL A 196 -45.30 -25.10 -36.23
C VAL A 196 -46.51 -24.51 -36.94
N LYS A 197 -46.37 -23.31 -37.50
CA LYS A 197 -47.45 -22.55 -38.14
C LYS A 197 -47.68 -22.99 -39.59
N THR A 198 -46.60 -23.24 -40.33
CA THR A 198 -46.65 -23.75 -41.71
C THR A 198 -45.51 -24.71 -41.97
N GLY A 199 -45.71 -25.63 -42.92
CA GLY A 199 -44.68 -26.56 -43.36
C GLY A 199 -44.37 -27.65 -42.35
N CYS A 200 -43.12 -28.11 -42.34
CA CYS A 200 -42.67 -29.20 -41.47
C CYS A 200 -41.26 -28.95 -40.93
N ARG A 201 -41.10 -28.95 -39.60
CA ARG A 201 -39.80 -28.83 -38.91
C ARG A 201 -39.24 -30.23 -38.65
N LEU A 202 -38.04 -30.50 -39.16
CA LEU A 202 -37.35 -31.78 -39.00
C LEU A 202 -36.10 -31.62 -38.12
N ALA A 203 -35.97 -32.43 -37.07
CA ALA A 203 -34.90 -32.27 -36.09
C ALA A 203 -34.26 -33.61 -35.68
N LEU A 204 -32.94 -33.72 -35.81
CA LEU A 204 -32.14 -34.80 -35.26
C LEU A 204 -31.79 -34.49 -33.81
N VAL A 205 -32.03 -35.43 -32.90
CA VAL A 205 -31.73 -35.26 -31.48
C VAL A 205 -30.60 -36.20 -31.08
N TYR A 206 -29.60 -35.65 -30.40
CA TYR A 206 -28.43 -36.35 -29.88
C TYR A 206 -28.35 -36.19 -28.36
N ASN A 207 -27.98 -37.27 -27.67
CA ASN A 207 -27.63 -37.22 -26.25
C ASN A 207 -26.13 -36.91 -26.14
N LEU A 208 -25.77 -35.86 -25.42
CA LEU A 208 -24.38 -35.53 -25.12
C LEU A 208 -23.98 -36.17 -23.80
N ARG A 209 -22.95 -37.03 -23.83
CA ARG A 209 -22.43 -37.72 -22.65
C ARG A 209 -20.93 -37.62 -22.51
N PHE A 210 -20.46 -37.75 -21.27
CA PHE A 210 -19.03 -37.82 -21.00
C PHE A 210 -18.42 -39.12 -21.51
N VAL A 211 -17.17 -39.04 -21.98
CA VAL A 211 -16.34 -40.22 -22.27
C VAL A 211 -15.51 -40.53 -21.01
N GLY A 212 -15.89 -41.56 -20.25
CA GLY A 212 -15.09 -42.07 -19.12
C GLY A 212 -15.35 -41.47 -17.73
N LYS A 213 -16.46 -40.74 -17.53
CA LYS A 213 -16.89 -40.17 -16.22
C LYS A 213 -18.32 -40.62 -15.89
N GLU A 214 -18.59 -40.99 -14.64
CA GLU A 214 -19.90 -41.51 -14.19
C GLU A 214 -20.81 -40.46 -13.53
N ARG A 215 -20.47 -39.16 -13.53
CA ARG A 215 -21.23 -38.13 -12.79
C ARG A 215 -21.79 -37.00 -13.68
N ALA A 216 -23.08 -36.70 -13.55
CA ALA A 216 -23.78 -35.65 -14.29
C ALA A 216 -23.54 -34.24 -13.71
N LEU A 217 -23.39 -33.23 -14.59
CA LEU A 217 -23.34 -31.80 -14.24
C LEU A 217 -24.75 -31.19 -14.26
N LYS A 218 -24.98 -30.12 -13.47
CA LYS A 218 -26.18 -29.26 -13.51
C LYS A 218 -25.83 -27.90 -14.12
N ALA A 219 -26.80 -27.23 -14.74
CA ALA A 219 -26.63 -25.94 -15.42
C ALA A 219 -26.37 -24.74 -14.45
N PRO A 220 -25.45 -23.80 -14.75
CA PRO A 220 -25.13 -22.63 -13.89
C PRO A 220 -26.20 -21.51 -13.92
N ASP A 221 -26.45 -20.83 -12.78
CA ASP A 221 -27.18 -19.54 -12.69
C ASP A 221 -26.53 -18.62 -11.66
N TYR A 222 -26.09 -17.44 -12.11
CA TYR A 222 -25.44 -16.43 -11.26
C TYR A 222 -26.13 -15.07 -11.30
N ARG A 223 -27.36 -14.95 -11.83
CA ARG A 223 -28.01 -13.63 -11.94
C ARG A 223 -28.40 -13.06 -10.58
N SER A 224 -28.83 -13.92 -9.67
CA SER A 224 -29.22 -13.50 -8.33
C SER A 224 -27.99 -13.01 -7.55
N GLU A 225 -26.86 -13.67 -7.77
CA GLU A 225 -25.54 -13.40 -7.24
C GLU A 225 -25.00 -12.10 -7.84
N HIS A 226 -25.00 -11.94 -9.16
CA HIS A 226 -24.61 -10.71 -9.87
C HIS A 226 -25.39 -9.50 -9.36
N GLY A 227 -26.73 -9.58 -9.31
CA GLY A 227 -27.56 -8.49 -8.83
C GLY A 227 -27.31 -8.12 -7.37
N ARG A 228 -27.11 -9.13 -6.50
CA ARG A 228 -26.73 -8.92 -5.10
C ARG A 228 -25.36 -8.25 -4.99
N VAL A 229 -24.36 -8.76 -5.72
CA VAL A 229 -22.99 -8.22 -5.73
C VAL A 229 -22.98 -6.77 -6.22
N VAL A 230 -23.65 -6.44 -7.33
CA VAL A 230 -23.78 -5.05 -7.80
C VAL A 230 -24.41 -4.14 -6.73
N GLY A 231 -25.48 -4.60 -6.08
CA GLY A 231 -26.12 -3.85 -4.99
C GLY A 231 -25.18 -3.61 -3.80
N LEU A 232 -24.41 -4.64 -3.41
CA LEU A 232 -23.41 -4.55 -2.35
C LEU A 232 -22.30 -3.55 -2.71
N LEU A 233 -21.72 -3.64 -3.91
CA LEU A 233 -20.66 -2.75 -4.38
C LEU A 233 -21.13 -1.28 -4.48
N ARG A 234 -22.34 -1.03 -4.98
CA ARG A 234 -22.91 0.33 -5.03
C ARG A 234 -23.17 0.92 -3.64
N ASN A 235 -23.58 0.10 -2.68
CA ASN A 235 -23.76 0.54 -1.30
C ASN A 235 -22.41 0.82 -0.63
N TRP A 236 -21.41 -0.01 -0.90
CA TRP A 236 -20.05 0.18 -0.39
C TRP A 236 -19.45 1.51 -0.83
N ALA A 237 -19.62 1.90 -2.10
CA ALA A 237 -19.16 3.20 -2.59
C ALA A 237 -19.68 4.41 -1.77
N ARG A 238 -20.81 4.26 -1.08
CA ARG A 238 -21.45 5.32 -0.27
C ARG A 238 -21.20 5.17 1.25
N ALA A 239 -20.58 4.08 1.69
CA ALA A 239 -20.46 3.73 3.11
C ALA A 239 -19.08 4.14 3.66
N GLU A 240 -18.99 5.30 4.30
CA GLU A 240 -17.71 5.86 4.80
C GLU A 240 -16.99 4.98 5.85
N GLU A 241 -17.73 4.14 6.59
CA GLU A 241 -17.17 3.27 7.65
C GLU A 241 -16.62 1.92 7.14
N GLU A 242 -16.79 1.61 5.85
CA GLU A 242 -16.26 0.37 5.24
C GLU A 242 -14.86 0.65 4.65
N PRO A 243 -13.97 -0.36 4.59
CA PRO A 243 -12.58 -0.19 4.12
C PRO A 243 -12.50 0.35 2.68
N ASP A 244 -11.40 1.01 2.34
CA ASP A 244 -11.22 1.62 1.01
C ASP A 244 -11.02 0.59 -0.11
N LYS A 245 -10.36 -0.53 0.20
CA LYS A 245 -10.20 -1.69 -0.69
C LYS A 245 -10.58 -2.99 0.00
N LEU A 246 -10.95 -4.00 -0.79
CA LEU A 246 -11.20 -5.36 -0.32
C LEU A 246 -10.31 -6.34 -1.10
N ILE A 247 -9.84 -7.36 -0.41
CA ILE A 247 -8.98 -8.42 -0.95
C ILE A 247 -9.68 -9.75 -0.73
N LEU A 248 -10.00 -10.46 -1.81
CA LEU A 248 -10.61 -11.79 -1.79
C LEU A 248 -9.56 -12.81 -2.27
N PRO A 249 -8.92 -13.57 -1.37
CA PRO A 249 -7.96 -14.60 -1.74
C PRO A 249 -8.60 -15.66 -2.65
N LEU A 250 -7.84 -16.13 -3.64
CA LEU A 250 -8.26 -17.19 -4.55
C LEU A 250 -8.12 -18.56 -3.87
N GLU A 251 -8.98 -19.50 -4.27
CA GLU A 251 -8.94 -20.87 -3.74
C GLU A 251 -7.77 -21.67 -4.31
N HIS A 252 -7.45 -21.47 -5.60
CA HIS A 252 -6.30 -22.14 -6.20
C HIS A 252 -5.02 -21.35 -5.97
N VAL A 253 -3.91 -22.08 -5.87
CA VAL A 253 -2.56 -21.50 -5.87
C VAL A 253 -2.17 -21.19 -7.31
N TYR A 254 -1.79 -19.93 -7.55
CA TYR A 254 -1.28 -19.45 -8.84
C TYR A 254 0.14 -18.95 -8.67
N THR A 255 0.99 -19.22 -9.67
CA THR A 255 2.31 -18.60 -9.74
C THR A 255 2.19 -17.19 -10.33
N PRO A 256 3.15 -16.28 -10.07
CA PRO A 256 3.16 -14.95 -10.67
C PRO A 256 3.11 -14.94 -12.22
N ALA A 257 3.63 -16.01 -12.84
CA ALA A 257 3.62 -16.19 -14.30
C ALA A 257 2.25 -16.60 -14.85
N GLU A 258 1.45 -17.34 -14.08
CA GLU A 258 0.11 -17.79 -14.47
C GLU A 258 -1.00 -16.82 -14.05
N LEU A 259 -0.67 -15.79 -13.27
CA LEU A 259 -1.65 -14.83 -12.75
C LEU A 259 -2.26 -14.00 -13.88
N SER A 260 -3.45 -14.40 -14.34
CA SER A 260 -4.28 -13.66 -15.29
C SER A 260 -5.73 -14.11 -15.21
N PHE A 261 -6.68 -13.22 -15.52
CA PHE A 261 -8.11 -13.53 -15.51
C PHE A 261 -8.48 -14.70 -16.44
N ASN A 262 -7.78 -14.85 -17.56
CA ASN A 262 -8.02 -15.91 -18.55
C ASN A 262 -7.47 -17.28 -18.14
N ALA A 263 -6.57 -17.33 -17.15
CA ALA A 263 -5.93 -18.56 -16.67
C ALA A 263 -6.51 -19.07 -15.34
N LEU A 264 -7.52 -18.40 -14.79
CA LEU A 264 -8.20 -18.80 -13.56
C LEU A 264 -8.90 -20.15 -13.73
N LYS A 265 -8.90 -20.96 -12.67
CA LYS A 265 -9.37 -22.35 -12.63
C LYS A 265 -10.56 -22.49 -11.68
N GLY A 266 -11.47 -23.41 -11.99
CA GLY A 266 -12.55 -23.82 -11.09
C GLY A 266 -13.44 -22.67 -10.59
N ALA A 267 -13.63 -22.60 -9.27
CA ALA A 267 -14.44 -21.57 -8.60
C ALA A 267 -13.93 -20.15 -8.85
N ASP A 268 -12.60 -19.94 -8.89
CA ASP A 268 -11.99 -18.63 -9.12
C ASP A 268 -12.43 -18.02 -10.47
N ALA A 269 -12.52 -18.85 -11.52
CA ALA A 269 -13.00 -18.42 -12.83
C ALA A 269 -14.50 -18.07 -12.82
N GLY A 270 -15.30 -18.82 -12.05
CA GLY A 270 -16.71 -18.53 -11.82
C GLY A 270 -16.90 -17.18 -11.13
N VAL A 271 -16.22 -16.97 -10.00
CA VAL A 271 -16.22 -15.71 -9.24
C VAL A 271 -15.75 -14.54 -10.11
N ALA A 272 -14.67 -14.71 -10.89
CA ALA A 272 -14.19 -13.69 -11.84
C ALA A 272 -15.28 -13.29 -12.85
N SER A 273 -16.04 -14.24 -13.39
CA SER A 273 -17.09 -13.95 -14.38
C SER A 273 -18.20 -13.05 -13.82
N VAL A 274 -18.49 -13.16 -12.52
CA VAL A 274 -19.45 -12.31 -11.81
C VAL A 274 -18.81 -10.97 -11.45
N LEU A 275 -17.63 -10.99 -10.83
CA LEU A 275 -16.95 -9.78 -10.35
C LEU A 275 -16.58 -8.82 -11.47
N VAL A 276 -16.07 -9.30 -12.61
CA VAL A 276 -15.69 -8.43 -13.75
C VAL A 276 -16.88 -7.61 -14.24
N ARG A 277 -18.05 -8.24 -14.35
CA ARG A 277 -19.27 -7.55 -14.80
C ARG A 277 -19.85 -6.67 -13.69
N ALA A 278 -19.90 -7.17 -12.46
CA ALA A 278 -20.48 -6.46 -11.34
C ALA A 278 -19.68 -5.21 -10.96
N ALA A 279 -18.35 -5.29 -10.97
CA ALA A 279 -17.46 -4.16 -10.71
C ALA A 279 -17.61 -3.07 -11.77
N ALA A 280 -17.63 -3.44 -13.06
CA ALA A 280 -17.85 -2.49 -14.15
C ALA A 280 -19.23 -1.80 -14.05
N GLU A 281 -20.28 -2.54 -13.66
CA GLU A 281 -21.63 -1.98 -13.51
C GLU A 281 -21.80 -1.10 -12.24
N ALA A 282 -20.95 -1.32 -11.23
CA ALA A 282 -20.96 -0.60 -9.97
C ALA A 282 -19.93 0.54 -9.89
N ASP A 283 -19.20 0.81 -10.98
CA ASP A 283 -18.07 1.75 -11.04
C ASP A 283 -17.01 1.44 -9.95
N CYS A 284 -16.54 0.20 -9.96
CA CYS A 284 -15.45 -0.29 -9.12
C CYS A 284 -14.29 -0.75 -9.99
N ASP A 285 -13.08 -0.41 -9.56
CA ASP A 285 -11.85 -0.97 -10.10
C ASP A 285 -11.66 -2.40 -9.56
N LEU A 286 -11.31 -3.33 -10.44
CA LEU A 286 -11.04 -4.73 -10.11
C LEU A 286 -9.68 -5.13 -10.67
N HIS A 287 -8.87 -5.77 -9.84
CA HIS A 287 -7.54 -6.26 -10.19
C HIS A 287 -7.33 -7.68 -9.63
N LEU A 288 -6.36 -8.39 -10.20
CA LEU A 288 -5.70 -9.51 -9.55
C LEU A 288 -4.35 -9.04 -9.02
N ALA A 289 -3.97 -9.47 -7.83
CA ALA A 289 -2.67 -9.21 -7.24
C ALA A 289 -2.18 -10.45 -6.47
N LEU A 290 -0.87 -10.51 -6.26
CA LEU A 290 -0.27 -11.41 -5.29
C LEU A 290 -0.38 -10.77 -3.90
N VAL A 291 -0.97 -11.49 -2.96
CA VAL A 291 -1.16 -11.12 -1.55
C VAL A 291 -0.08 -11.83 -0.75
N SER A 292 0.84 -11.06 -0.19
CA SER A 292 1.97 -11.55 0.60
C SER A 292 1.84 -11.09 2.06
N ILE A 293 2.08 -12.01 3.00
CA ILE A 293 2.25 -11.71 4.43
C ILE A 293 3.64 -12.18 4.84
N GLU A 294 4.47 -11.24 5.29
CA GLU A 294 5.84 -11.47 5.74
C GLU A 294 5.91 -11.24 7.25
N GLU A 295 6.48 -12.19 7.99
CA GLU A 295 6.58 -12.15 9.44
C GLU A 295 8.00 -12.47 9.89
N SER A 296 8.52 -11.70 10.84
CA SER A 296 9.81 -11.97 11.48
C SER A 296 9.73 -11.80 12.99
N GLY A 297 10.54 -12.56 13.71
CA GLY A 297 10.45 -12.62 15.16
C GLY A 297 11.52 -13.45 15.83
N SER A 298 11.40 -13.61 17.14
CA SER A 298 12.25 -14.51 17.92
C SER A 298 11.68 -15.94 17.90
N ALA A 299 12.59 -16.90 17.92
CA ALA A 299 12.27 -18.32 17.93
C ALA A 299 13.05 -19.05 19.03
N GLU A 300 12.44 -20.08 19.59
CA GLU A 300 13.07 -21.00 20.53
C GLU A 300 13.34 -22.33 19.82
N HIS A 301 14.58 -22.81 19.91
CA HIS A 301 14.96 -24.11 19.36
C HIS A 301 14.37 -25.21 20.25
N THR A 302 13.57 -26.13 19.69
CA THR A 302 13.07 -27.28 20.46
C THR A 302 14.18 -28.33 20.64
N PRO A 303 14.60 -28.67 21.87
CA PRO A 303 15.68 -29.63 22.06
C PRO A 303 15.11 -31.06 22.08
N TYR A 304 15.05 -31.72 20.92
CA TYR A 304 14.70 -33.14 20.88
C TYR A 304 15.86 -34.02 21.42
N TYR A 305 15.71 -34.50 22.65
CA TYR A 305 16.49 -35.65 23.15
C TYR A 305 15.92 -36.96 22.57
N GLY A 306 16.39 -37.39 21.39
CA GLY A 306 15.93 -38.66 20.78
C GLY A 306 16.78 -39.19 19.61
N ARG A 307 17.64 -40.18 19.90
CA ARG A 307 18.49 -41.01 18.99
C ARG A 307 18.20 -41.04 17.46
N ARG A 308 19.23 -40.63 16.71
CA ARG A 308 19.78 -41.15 15.42
C ARG A 308 18.83 -41.91 14.47
N ARG A 309 18.60 -41.34 13.27
CA ARG A 309 18.84 -42.01 11.96
C ARG A 309 18.90 -40.99 10.82
N TRP A 310 19.84 -41.21 9.90
CA TRP A 310 20.12 -40.44 8.70
C TRP A 310 18.89 -40.09 7.84
N SER A 311 18.61 -38.80 7.66
CA SER A 311 18.15 -38.21 6.40
C SER A 311 18.45 -36.70 6.44
N ARG A 312 19.01 -36.18 5.36
CA ARG A 312 19.36 -34.78 5.18
C ARG A 312 18.18 -34.10 4.51
N ASP A 313 17.25 -33.64 5.34
CA ASP A 313 16.23 -32.63 5.07
C ASP A 313 15.82 -32.14 6.48
N GLU A 314 16.64 -31.25 7.05
CA GLU A 314 16.39 -30.64 8.36
C GLU A 314 15.38 -29.51 8.16
N ASP A 315 14.09 -29.84 8.20
CA ASP A 315 13.10 -28.89 8.72
C ASP A 315 13.41 -28.75 10.21
N GLU A 316 14.26 -27.79 10.57
CA GLU A 316 14.55 -27.48 11.97
C GLU A 316 13.25 -27.06 12.66
N GLU A 317 12.65 -27.95 13.46
CA GLU A 317 11.46 -27.65 14.26
C GLU A 317 11.79 -26.61 15.33
N PHE A 318 11.46 -25.34 15.08
CA PHE A 318 11.52 -24.25 16.05
C PHE A 318 10.12 -23.81 16.47
N GLU A 319 9.99 -23.33 17.71
CA GLU A 319 8.77 -22.70 18.20
C GLU A 319 8.89 -21.17 18.10
N VAL A 320 7.90 -20.52 17.50
CA VAL A 320 7.83 -19.06 17.43
C VAL A 320 7.53 -18.52 18.83
N ALA A 321 8.42 -17.69 19.37
CA ALA A 321 8.23 -17.07 20.68
C ALA A 321 7.44 -15.76 20.56
N GLU A 322 7.94 -14.81 19.76
CA GLU A 322 7.32 -13.50 19.57
C GLU A 322 7.57 -12.99 18.14
N ILE A 323 6.52 -12.48 17.49
CA ILE A 323 6.61 -11.78 16.21
C ILE A 323 6.90 -10.30 16.49
N PHE A 324 7.98 -9.78 15.91
CA PHE A 324 8.37 -8.38 16.06
C PHE A 324 7.83 -7.53 14.92
N ASP A 325 7.96 -8.02 13.69
CA ASP A 325 7.56 -7.32 12.49
C ASP A 325 6.63 -8.19 11.65
N ARG A 326 5.56 -7.56 11.14
CA ARG A 326 4.57 -8.17 10.25
C ARG A 326 4.22 -7.20 9.14
N ALA A 327 4.46 -7.59 7.90
CA ALA A 327 4.19 -6.78 6.71
C ALA A 327 3.18 -7.46 5.79
N LEU A 328 2.17 -6.70 5.36
CA LEU A 328 1.06 -7.16 4.52
C LEU A 328 1.13 -6.40 3.19
N ILE A 329 1.45 -7.09 2.09
CA ILE A 329 1.86 -6.49 0.82
C ILE A 329 1.06 -7.06 -0.35
N LEU A 330 0.61 -6.20 -1.26
CA LEU A 330 0.02 -6.53 -2.56
C LEU A 330 1.02 -6.20 -3.67
N SER A 331 1.31 -7.17 -4.54
CA SER A 331 2.24 -7.02 -5.66
C SER A 331 1.74 -7.70 -6.94
N GLU A 332 2.49 -7.60 -8.04
CA GLU A 332 2.19 -8.26 -9.33
C GLU A 332 0.76 -8.06 -9.88
N TRP A 333 0.35 -6.81 -9.96
CA TRP A 333 -0.98 -6.41 -10.40
C TRP A 333 -1.35 -6.75 -11.85
N ARG A 334 -2.59 -7.21 -12.06
CA ARG A 334 -3.16 -7.54 -13.37
C ARG A 334 -4.58 -7.02 -13.49
N ARG A 335 -4.93 -6.52 -14.67
CA ARG A 335 -6.27 -6.02 -15.02
C ARG A 335 -7.13 -7.09 -15.69
N PRO A 336 -8.46 -6.95 -15.68
CA PRO A 336 -9.38 -7.84 -16.39
C PRO A 336 -9.13 -7.95 -17.90
N ASP A 337 -8.58 -6.89 -18.51
CA ASP A 337 -8.20 -6.86 -19.93
C ASP A 337 -6.90 -7.62 -20.25
N GLY A 338 -6.22 -8.17 -19.23
CA GLY A 338 -4.97 -8.89 -19.34
C GLY A 338 -3.71 -8.01 -19.21
N GLY A 339 -3.86 -6.68 -19.09
CA GLY A 339 -2.73 -5.76 -18.90
C GLY A 339 -2.12 -5.81 -17.50
N LYS A 340 -0.82 -5.53 -17.38
CA LYS A 340 -0.17 -5.26 -16.08
C LYS A 340 -0.56 -3.86 -15.62
N ALA A 341 -1.03 -3.73 -14.36
CA ALA A 341 -1.24 -2.40 -13.80
C ALA A 341 0.10 -1.82 -13.33
N ALA A 342 0.32 -0.53 -13.55
CA ALA A 342 1.55 0.17 -13.15
C ALA A 342 1.48 0.62 -11.68
N PHE A 343 1.16 -0.32 -10.79
CA PHE A 343 1.24 -0.11 -9.34
C PHE A 343 2.51 -0.77 -8.82
N GLU A 344 3.19 -0.08 -7.90
CA GLU A 344 4.23 -0.68 -7.07
C GLU A 344 3.60 -1.58 -6.00
N ASP A 345 4.39 -2.00 -5.02
CA ASP A 345 3.90 -2.78 -3.89
C ASP A 345 3.01 -1.90 -3.00
N PHE A 346 1.80 -2.38 -2.67
CA PHE A 346 0.86 -1.66 -1.80
C PHE A 346 0.75 -2.37 -0.46
N PRO A 347 0.77 -1.65 0.66
CA PRO A 347 0.39 -2.24 1.92
C PRO A 347 -1.13 -2.48 1.98
N PHE A 348 -1.55 -3.43 2.81
CA PHE A 348 -2.95 -3.61 3.16
C PHE A 348 -3.15 -3.85 4.66
N ALA A 349 -4.33 -3.49 5.15
CA ALA A 349 -4.74 -3.71 6.53
C ALA A 349 -5.50 -5.04 6.64
N GLU A 350 -5.46 -5.65 7.83
CA GLU A 350 -6.10 -6.96 8.06
C GLU A 350 -7.62 -6.95 7.83
N ASP A 351 -8.28 -5.82 8.06
CA ASP A 351 -9.72 -5.66 7.85
C ASP A 351 -10.12 -5.50 6.39
N GLU A 352 -9.15 -5.27 5.50
CA GLU A 352 -9.32 -5.28 4.04
C GLU A 352 -9.30 -6.71 3.48
N LEU A 353 -8.75 -7.68 4.22
CA LEU A 353 -8.69 -9.09 3.83
C LEU A 353 -10.02 -9.82 4.11
N CYS A 354 -10.55 -10.52 3.12
CA CYS A 354 -11.88 -11.14 3.15
C CYS A 354 -11.84 -12.62 2.74
N PRO A 355 -11.95 -13.57 3.70
CA PRO A 355 -12.09 -13.35 5.14
C PRO A 355 -10.71 -13.06 5.81
N PRO A 356 -10.66 -12.39 6.99
CA PRO A 356 -9.40 -11.99 7.63
C PRO A 356 -8.52 -13.17 8.07
N ASP A 357 -9.14 -14.31 8.35
CA ASP A 357 -8.51 -15.56 8.77
C ASP A 357 -8.02 -16.41 7.58
N ALA A 358 -8.12 -15.92 6.33
CA ALA A 358 -7.77 -16.67 5.12
C ALA A 358 -6.33 -17.20 5.07
N PHE A 359 -5.44 -16.66 5.90
CA PHE A 359 -4.03 -17.04 5.99
C PHE A 359 -3.65 -17.74 7.31
N GLU A 360 -4.56 -17.86 8.29
CA GLU A 360 -4.23 -18.40 9.62
C GLU A 360 -3.85 -19.89 9.59
N ASP A 361 -4.54 -20.69 8.77
CA ASP A 361 -4.33 -22.14 8.66
C ASP A 361 -3.38 -22.54 7.51
N LEU A 362 -2.74 -21.58 6.84
CA LEU A 362 -1.83 -21.87 5.74
C LEU A 362 -0.46 -22.29 6.27
N LEU A 363 0.18 -23.24 5.58
CA LEU A 363 1.61 -23.46 5.72
C LEU A 363 2.37 -22.30 5.03
N PRO A 364 3.47 -21.80 5.62
CA PRO A 364 4.28 -20.77 4.98
C PRO A 364 4.87 -21.31 3.67
N ASP A 365 4.90 -20.45 2.65
CA ASP A 365 5.49 -20.78 1.36
C ASP A 365 7.03 -20.74 1.43
N GLU A 366 7.58 -19.87 2.29
CA GLU A 366 9.01 -19.77 2.62
C GLU A 366 9.18 -19.60 4.14
N GLN A 367 10.15 -20.30 4.74
CA GLN A 367 10.48 -20.20 6.17
C GLN A 367 11.99 -20.34 6.36
N HIS A 368 12.57 -19.42 7.12
CA HIS A 368 13.99 -19.35 7.44
C HIS A 368 14.17 -19.21 8.94
N PHE A 369 15.08 -19.99 9.51
CA PHE A 369 15.48 -19.91 10.91
C PHE A 369 16.93 -19.46 10.99
N HIS A 370 17.22 -18.61 11.97
CA HIS A 370 18.54 -18.07 12.22
C HIS A 370 18.95 -18.38 13.66
N GLU A 371 19.94 -19.26 13.81
CA GLU A 371 20.52 -19.60 15.11
C GLU A 371 21.14 -18.38 15.80
N ALA A 372 21.07 -18.36 17.14
CA ALA A 372 21.62 -17.31 17.99
C ALA A 372 23.14 -17.13 17.75
N THR A 373 23.54 -15.99 17.19
CA THR A 373 24.95 -15.63 17.01
C THR A 373 25.39 -14.56 18.02
N GLY A 374 25.75 -15.00 19.24
CA GLY A 374 26.29 -14.12 20.29
C GLY A 374 25.28 -13.83 21.41
N ASN A 375 25.05 -12.55 21.73
CA ASN A 375 24.09 -12.14 22.78
C ASN A 375 22.66 -11.97 22.25
N GLU A 376 22.45 -12.13 20.95
CA GLU A 376 21.14 -12.06 20.30
C GLU A 376 20.54 -13.47 20.25
N GLY A 377 19.27 -13.61 20.64
CA GLY A 377 18.54 -14.88 20.60
C GLY A 377 18.31 -15.37 19.16
N ALA A 378 17.80 -16.59 19.01
CA ALA A 378 17.46 -17.12 17.68
C ALA A 378 16.25 -16.37 17.09
N SER A 379 16.22 -16.22 15.78
CA SER A 379 15.16 -15.53 15.05
C SER A 379 14.63 -16.34 13.88
N PHE A 380 13.49 -15.94 13.35
CA PHE A 380 12.90 -16.54 12.16
C PHE A 380 12.32 -15.49 11.23
N GLU A 381 12.19 -15.86 9.97
CA GLU A 381 11.46 -15.14 8.92
C GLU A 381 10.56 -16.14 8.20
N ARG A 382 9.30 -15.78 7.93
CA ARG A 382 8.38 -16.60 7.13
C ARG A 382 7.51 -15.76 6.23
N THR A 383 7.14 -16.31 5.08
CA THR A 383 6.31 -15.64 4.07
C THR A 383 5.16 -16.54 3.63
N TYR A 384 3.97 -15.95 3.54
CA TYR A 384 2.77 -16.55 2.96
C TYR A 384 2.37 -15.80 1.69
N ARG A 385 1.98 -16.51 0.63
CA ARG A 385 1.64 -15.93 -0.69
C ARG A 385 0.40 -16.60 -1.28
N ARG A 386 -0.63 -15.81 -1.58
CA ARG A 386 -1.78 -16.27 -2.37
C ARG A 386 -2.15 -15.21 -3.40
N ALA A 387 -2.70 -15.63 -4.53
CA ALA A 387 -3.33 -14.68 -5.44
C ALA A 387 -4.68 -14.23 -4.85
N GLY A 388 -5.13 -13.02 -5.17
CA GLY A 388 -6.43 -12.52 -4.73
C GLY A 388 -7.04 -11.53 -5.72
N PHE A 389 -8.38 -11.44 -5.72
CA PHE A 389 -9.06 -10.31 -6.32
C PHE A 389 -8.94 -9.10 -5.39
N VAL A 390 -8.47 -7.98 -5.91
CA VAL A 390 -8.43 -6.71 -5.20
C VAL A 390 -9.41 -5.76 -5.86
N LEU A 391 -10.37 -5.25 -5.09
CA LEU A 391 -11.41 -4.36 -5.58
C LEU A 391 -11.52 -3.09 -4.73
N TRP A 392 -11.95 -1.99 -5.34
CA TRP A 392 -12.33 -0.75 -4.65
C TRP A 392 -13.29 0.08 -5.53
N PRO A 393 -14.18 0.91 -4.95
CA PRO A 393 -14.95 1.87 -5.72
C PRO A 393 -14.03 2.85 -6.46
N THR A 394 -14.28 3.16 -7.73
CA THR A 394 -13.44 4.10 -8.51
C THR A 394 -13.31 5.46 -7.81
N ALA A 395 -14.37 5.89 -7.12
CA ALA A 395 -14.39 7.12 -6.30
C ALA A 395 -13.40 7.12 -5.13
N ARG A 396 -12.90 5.95 -4.68
CA ARG A 396 -11.91 5.81 -3.59
C ARG A 396 -10.49 5.57 -4.10
N ARG A 397 -10.28 5.59 -5.41
CA ARG A 397 -8.98 5.29 -6.02
C ARG A 397 -7.84 6.12 -5.42
N LEU A 398 -8.04 7.42 -5.16
CA LEU A 398 -7.01 8.28 -4.58
C LEU A 398 -6.76 7.96 -3.09
N ALA A 399 -7.78 7.53 -2.35
CA ALA A 399 -7.64 7.02 -0.99
C ALA A 399 -6.79 5.75 -0.95
N VAL A 400 -7.06 4.80 -1.86
CA VAL A 400 -6.28 3.56 -2.01
C VAL A 400 -4.84 3.85 -2.41
N LEU A 401 -4.62 4.73 -3.41
CA LEU A 401 -3.27 5.19 -3.78
C LEU A 401 -2.52 5.81 -2.59
N ASN A 402 -3.25 6.52 -1.72
CA ASN A 402 -2.65 7.14 -0.55
C ASN A 402 -2.07 6.13 0.46
N GLN A 403 -2.63 4.92 0.51
CA GLN A 403 -2.13 3.86 1.40
C GLN A 403 -0.71 3.40 1.04
N ALA A 404 -0.25 3.57 -0.20
CA ALA A 404 1.14 3.30 -0.60
C ALA A 404 2.17 4.22 0.09
N GLY A 405 1.72 5.31 0.70
CA GLY A 405 2.56 6.22 1.49
C GLY A 405 3.23 7.33 0.67
N LEU A 406 3.97 8.20 1.37
CA LEU A 406 4.50 9.45 0.83
C LEU A 406 5.49 9.26 -0.33
N ARG A 407 6.25 8.15 -0.34
CA ARG A 407 7.22 7.85 -1.40
C ARG A 407 6.56 7.69 -2.77
N THR A 408 5.33 7.19 -2.80
CA THR A 408 4.55 6.99 -4.03
C THR A 408 3.64 8.18 -4.31
N THR A 409 3.00 8.74 -3.28
CA THR A 409 1.99 9.80 -3.45
C THR A 409 2.58 11.17 -3.76
N LEU A 410 3.75 11.54 -3.21
CA LEU A 410 4.37 12.84 -3.51
C LEU A 410 4.78 12.97 -5.00
N PRO A 411 5.50 12.01 -5.62
CA PRO A 411 5.77 12.06 -7.06
C PRO A 411 4.50 12.04 -7.91
N TYR A 412 3.47 11.31 -7.49
CA TYR A 412 2.20 11.28 -8.20
C TYR A 412 1.45 12.64 -8.13
N LEU A 413 1.44 13.29 -6.97
CA LEU A 413 0.90 14.64 -6.81
C LEU A 413 1.73 15.68 -7.60
N GLU A 414 3.04 15.51 -7.69
CA GLU A 414 3.92 16.32 -8.55
C GLU A 414 3.52 16.20 -10.03
N ASP A 415 3.28 14.98 -10.54
CA ASP A 415 2.79 14.74 -11.91
C ASP A 415 1.41 15.37 -12.13
N LEU A 416 0.46 15.14 -11.20
CA LEU A 416 -0.88 15.72 -11.29
C LEU A 416 -0.83 17.25 -11.34
N THR A 417 -0.01 17.87 -10.49
CA THR A 417 0.18 19.32 -10.45
C THR A 417 0.79 19.84 -11.74
N ALA A 418 1.84 19.18 -12.26
CA ALA A 418 2.49 19.55 -13.51
C ALA A 418 1.54 19.44 -14.72
N ARG A 419 0.72 18.38 -14.78
CA ARG A 419 -0.28 18.19 -15.82
C ARG A 419 -1.40 19.21 -15.76
N TRP A 420 -1.85 19.57 -14.55
CA TRP A 420 -2.82 20.64 -14.38
C TRP A 420 -2.27 22.00 -14.84
N GLU A 421 -1.05 22.37 -14.44
CA GLU A 421 -0.37 23.59 -14.90
C GLU A 421 -0.23 23.60 -16.44
N ALA A 422 0.18 22.48 -17.04
CA ALA A 422 0.31 22.35 -18.49
C ALA A 422 -1.03 22.44 -19.24
N SER A 423 -2.13 21.98 -18.63
CA SER A 423 -3.46 22.10 -19.23
C SER A 423 -4.01 23.53 -19.22
N ASN A 424 -3.41 24.43 -18.43
CA ASN A 424 -3.81 25.84 -18.28
C ASN A 424 -5.32 26.01 -17.99
N THR A 425 -5.89 25.05 -17.25
CA THR A 425 -7.30 25.07 -16.83
C THR A 425 -7.48 25.88 -15.56
N SER A 426 -8.72 26.29 -15.27
CA SER A 426 -9.03 26.97 -14.01
C SER A 426 -8.79 26.07 -12.79
N ILE A 427 -8.69 26.71 -11.63
CA ILE A 427 -8.87 26.06 -10.32
C ILE A 427 -10.23 25.35 -10.32
N GLN A 428 -10.34 24.23 -9.61
CA GLN A 428 -11.52 23.33 -9.58
C GLN A 428 -11.80 22.59 -10.90
N SER A 429 -10.85 22.56 -11.85
CA SER A 429 -10.93 21.61 -12.96
C SER A 429 -10.79 20.17 -12.46
N PRO A 430 -11.22 19.14 -13.22
CA PRO A 430 -11.13 17.75 -12.78
C PRO A 430 -9.73 17.31 -12.33
N LEU A 431 -8.67 17.78 -12.99
CA LEU A 431 -7.28 17.49 -12.58
C LEU A 431 -6.91 18.20 -11.27
N TRP A 432 -7.37 19.44 -11.08
CA TRP A 432 -7.15 20.17 -9.84
C TRP A 432 -7.87 19.48 -8.66
N CYS A 433 -9.13 19.08 -8.85
CA CYS A 433 -9.90 18.38 -7.82
C CYS A 433 -9.27 17.05 -7.42
N GLN A 434 -8.70 16.30 -8.39
CA GLN A 434 -7.94 15.08 -8.06
C GLN A 434 -6.69 15.38 -7.23
N ALA A 435 -5.96 16.44 -7.56
CA ALA A 435 -4.79 16.86 -6.78
C ALA A 435 -5.18 17.30 -5.36
N ASP A 436 -6.26 18.08 -5.21
CA ASP A 436 -6.77 18.50 -3.91
C ASP A 436 -7.27 17.31 -3.07
N GLU A 437 -8.06 16.41 -3.66
CA GLU A 437 -8.56 15.21 -3.00
C GLU A 437 -7.42 14.34 -2.46
N LEU A 438 -6.45 14.01 -3.32
CA LEU A 438 -5.25 13.26 -2.93
C LEU A 438 -4.48 13.99 -1.82
N SER A 439 -4.29 15.31 -1.96
CA SER A 439 -3.60 16.10 -0.93
C SER A 439 -4.31 16.06 0.43
N GLY A 440 -5.64 15.94 0.43
CA GLY A 440 -6.45 15.76 1.63
C GLY A 440 -6.24 14.39 2.28
N HIS A 441 -6.18 13.31 1.49
CA HIS A 441 -5.83 11.99 2.02
C HIS A 441 -4.42 11.96 2.60
N MET A 442 -3.45 12.58 1.91
CA MET A 442 -2.06 12.68 2.37
C MET A 442 -1.95 13.44 3.69
N LEU A 443 -2.66 14.57 3.85
CA LEU A 443 -2.65 15.33 5.11
C LEU A 443 -3.24 14.53 6.28
N ARG A 444 -4.36 13.83 6.06
CA ARG A 444 -5.01 13.03 7.12
C ARG A 444 -4.13 11.88 7.62
N SER A 445 -3.40 11.24 6.69
CA SER A 445 -2.51 10.11 6.99
C SER A 445 -1.06 10.51 7.22
N TRP A 446 -0.77 11.82 7.29
CA TRP A 446 0.59 12.31 7.37
C TRP A 446 1.27 11.78 8.65
N PRO A 447 2.52 11.26 8.58
CA PRO A 447 3.20 10.73 9.75
C PRO A 447 3.36 11.77 10.86
N ARG A 448 2.80 11.47 12.05
CA ARG A 448 2.86 12.33 13.25
C ARG A 448 3.88 11.85 14.29
N SER A 449 4.77 10.94 13.94
CA SER A 449 5.81 10.46 14.86
C SER A 449 6.82 11.56 15.18
N SER A 450 7.23 11.66 16.45
CA SER A 450 8.26 12.61 16.91
C SER A 450 9.67 12.27 16.40
N TRP A 451 9.89 11.03 15.95
CA TRP A 451 11.15 10.54 15.39
C TRP A 451 11.22 10.82 13.89
N ARG A 452 11.13 12.10 13.52
CA ARG A 452 11.35 12.50 12.12
C ARG A 452 12.85 12.44 11.85
N SER A 453 13.26 11.82 10.74
CA SER A 453 14.61 12.04 10.24
C SER A 453 14.73 13.54 9.94
N GLU A 454 15.67 14.24 10.61
CA GLU A 454 15.90 15.69 10.43
C GLU A 454 16.18 16.07 8.96
N ASP A 455 16.48 15.08 8.11
CA ASP A 455 16.84 15.23 6.69
C ASP A 455 15.64 15.11 5.70
N SER A 456 14.41 14.84 6.16
CA SER A 456 13.26 14.70 5.24
C SER A 456 12.60 16.04 4.89
N ALA A 457 12.71 16.48 3.63
CA ALA A 457 12.08 17.68 3.07
C ALA A 457 10.65 17.45 2.52
N GLU A 458 9.97 16.38 2.95
CA GLU A 458 8.65 15.98 2.41
C GLU A 458 7.55 17.01 2.68
N ALA A 459 7.54 17.64 3.87
CA ALA A 459 6.53 18.65 4.20
C ALA A 459 6.74 19.94 3.39
N GLY A 460 8.00 20.37 3.21
CA GLY A 460 8.34 21.48 2.33
C GLY A 460 7.92 21.23 0.88
N ARG A 461 8.20 20.03 0.34
CA ARG A 461 7.73 19.62 -1.00
C ARG A 461 6.21 19.68 -1.12
N MET A 462 5.50 19.14 -0.14
CA MET A 462 4.03 19.16 -0.12
C MET A 462 3.49 20.59 -0.10
N LEU A 463 4.03 21.47 0.74
CA LEU A 463 3.64 22.89 0.79
C LEU A 463 3.92 23.60 -0.54
N ASP A 464 5.06 23.35 -1.18
CA ASP A 464 5.38 23.91 -2.49
C ASP A 464 4.39 23.46 -3.58
N LEU A 465 3.91 22.20 -3.51
CA LEU A 465 2.85 21.72 -4.40
C LEU A 465 1.53 22.46 -4.14
N GLN A 466 1.15 22.67 -2.88
CA GLN A 466 -0.07 23.43 -2.57
C GLN A 466 0.04 24.91 -2.99
N VAL A 467 1.23 25.51 -2.91
CA VAL A 467 1.51 26.85 -3.45
C VAL A 467 1.31 26.89 -4.96
N ARG A 468 1.84 25.90 -5.69
CA ARG A 468 1.66 25.78 -7.15
C ARG A 468 0.19 25.59 -7.54
N LEU A 469 -0.52 24.72 -6.82
CA LEU A 469 -1.97 24.51 -6.96
C LEU A 469 -2.82 25.72 -6.52
N ARG A 470 -2.21 26.70 -5.84
CA ARG A 470 -2.89 27.86 -5.22
C ARG A 470 -4.02 27.42 -4.27
N ASN A 471 -3.83 26.30 -3.59
CA ASN A 471 -4.84 25.71 -2.71
C ASN A 471 -4.76 26.29 -1.29
N VAL A 472 -5.36 27.48 -1.11
CA VAL A 472 -5.35 28.24 0.14
C VAL A 472 -5.92 27.43 1.31
N GLU A 473 -6.99 26.68 1.09
CA GLU A 473 -7.64 25.85 2.11
C GLU A 473 -6.71 24.73 2.60
N ARG A 474 -6.06 24.01 1.67
CA ARG A 474 -5.11 22.95 2.04
C ARG A 474 -3.85 23.51 2.68
N ILE A 475 -3.36 24.67 2.26
CA ILE A 475 -2.24 25.37 2.90
C ILE A 475 -2.57 25.68 4.36
N ASP A 476 -3.75 26.27 4.61
CA ASP A 476 -4.19 26.64 5.95
C ASP A 476 -4.25 25.41 6.86
N ALA A 477 -4.92 24.34 6.39
CA ALA A 477 -5.03 23.08 7.12
C ALA A 477 -3.66 22.44 7.40
N PHE A 478 -2.79 22.39 6.39
CA PHE A 478 -1.45 21.78 6.53
C PHE A 478 -0.60 22.53 7.57
N LEU A 479 -0.55 23.87 7.50
CA LEU A 479 0.20 24.68 8.46
C LEU A 479 -0.37 24.58 9.89
N ALA A 480 -1.70 24.52 10.01
CA ALA A 480 -2.40 24.44 11.29
C ALA A 480 -2.29 23.07 11.96
N GLU A 481 -2.31 21.97 11.22
CA GLU A 481 -2.32 20.61 11.77
C GLU A 481 -0.92 20.01 11.98
N LEU A 482 0.09 20.50 11.23
CA LEU A 482 1.44 19.92 11.26
C LEU A 482 2.46 20.87 11.93
N PRO A 483 3.03 21.90 11.27
CA PRO A 483 3.97 22.81 11.91
C PRO A 483 3.47 23.45 13.21
N ALA A 484 2.20 23.88 13.27
CA ALA A 484 1.65 24.55 14.44
C ALA A 484 1.44 23.61 15.65
N GLU A 485 1.38 22.29 15.44
CA GLU A 485 1.25 21.27 16.48
C GLU A 485 2.58 20.61 16.89
N GLY A 486 3.66 20.93 16.17
CA GLY A 486 5.03 20.52 16.51
C GLY A 486 5.72 19.64 15.46
N HIS A 487 5.05 19.34 14.35
CA HIS A 487 5.65 18.62 13.22
C HIS A 487 6.39 19.59 12.31
N TYR A 488 7.60 19.96 12.72
CA TYR A 488 8.32 21.09 12.16
C TYR A 488 9.82 20.77 11.96
N ALA A 489 10.38 21.21 10.83
CA ALA A 489 11.80 21.11 10.53
C ALA A 489 12.31 22.39 9.86
N GLU A 490 13.59 22.73 10.06
CA GLU A 490 14.22 23.93 9.50
C GLU A 490 14.16 23.96 7.96
N LEU A 491 14.33 22.79 7.32
CA LEU A 491 14.29 22.65 5.87
C LEU A 491 12.94 23.07 5.26
N ASP A 492 11.86 23.00 6.04
CA ASP A 492 10.51 23.34 5.57
C ASP A 492 10.25 24.87 5.58
N ASN A 493 11.08 25.67 6.27
CA ASN A 493 10.85 27.11 6.48
C ASN A 493 10.64 27.91 5.20
N GLY A 494 11.41 27.61 4.14
CA GLY A 494 11.28 28.28 2.86
C GLY A 494 9.89 28.07 2.23
N ALA A 495 9.37 26.84 2.29
CA ALA A 495 8.05 26.50 1.77
C ALA A 495 6.94 27.05 2.67
N ILE A 496 7.11 27.02 3.99
CA ILE A 496 6.17 27.64 4.96
C ILE A 496 5.97 29.12 4.65
N VAL A 497 7.05 29.88 4.42
CA VAL A 497 6.97 31.31 4.09
C VAL A 497 6.25 31.56 2.76
N ARG A 498 6.57 30.77 1.72
CA ARG A 498 5.87 30.86 0.43
C ARG A 498 4.38 30.52 0.54
N ALA A 499 4.04 29.53 1.35
CA ALA A 499 2.66 29.11 1.58
C ALA A 499 1.87 30.16 2.39
N ALA A 500 2.47 30.69 3.46
CA ALA A 500 1.88 31.78 4.25
C ALA A 500 1.57 33.03 3.41
N ALA A 501 2.37 33.29 2.36
CA ALA A 501 2.14 34.41 1.43
C ALA A 501 0.86 34.32 0.60
N LEU A 502 0.23 33.14 0.53
CA LEU A 502 -1.07 32.96 -0.12
C LEU A 502 -2.26 33.10 0.84
N LEU A 503 -2.01 33.14 2.15
CA LEU A 503 -3.06 33.28 3.17
C LEU A 503 -3.37 34.76 3.44
N PRO A 504 -4.56 35.08 3.95
CA PRO A 504 -4.84 36.41 4.50
C PRO A 504 -3.83 36.79 5.58
N SER A 505 -3.34 38.04 5.57
CA SER A 505 -2.24 38.48 6.45
C SER A 505 -2.48 38.20 7.95
N SER A 506 -3.72 38.33 8.42
CA SER A 506 -4.08 38.01 9.81
C SER A 506 -3.91 36.53 10.14
N ARG A 507 -4.32 35.64 9.23
CA ARG A 507 -4.22 34.19 9.38
C ARG A 507 -2.78 33.70 9.25
N ALA A 508 -2.02 34.24 8.29
CA ALA A 508 -0.59 33.99 8.16
C ALA A 508 0.16 34.33 9.48
N THR A 509 -0.13 35.50 10.05
CA THR A 509 0.45 35.94 11.33
C THR A 509 0.10 34.97 12.46
N GLU A 510 -1.17 34.60 12.59
CA GLU A 510 -1.65 33.68 13.63
C GLU A 510 -0.92 32.34 13.58
N LEU A 511 -0.84 31.73 12.39
CA LEU A 511 -0.18 30.43 12.18
C LEU A 511 1.32 30.52 12.44
N LEU A 512 2.02 31.53 11.90
CA LEU A 512 3.46 31.71 12.14
C LEU A 512 3.79 31.93 13.62
N VAL A 513 2.96 32.69 14.35
CA VAL A 513 3.09 32.86 15.81
C VAL A 513 2.88 31.53 16.54
N ARG A 514 1.89 30.72 16.15
CA ARG A 514 1.66 29.39 16.74
C ARG A 514 2.84 28.45 16.49
N ILE A 515 3.33 28.39 15.26
CA ILE A 515 4.50 27.57 14.87
C ILE A 515 5.71 27.97 15.74
N VAL A 516 6.02 29.25 15.83
CA VAL A 516 7.15 29.74 16.64
C VAL A 516 6.99 29.36 18.11
N ARG A 517 5.82 29.63 18.71
CA ARG A 517 5.59 29.34 20.13
C ARG A 517 5.68 27.85 20.45
N ARG A 518 5.14 27.00 19.56
CA ARG A 518 5.12 25.55 19.75
C ARG A 518 6.52 24.94 19.64
N ASN A 519 7.33 25.43 18.72
CA ASN A 519 8.57 24.77 18.31
C ASN A 519 9.85 25.40 18.88
N ALA A 520 9.84 26.66 19.32
CA ALA A 520 11.06 27.37 19.73
C ALA A 520 11.86 26.68 20.86
N GLN A 521 11.20 25.91 21.73
CA GLN A 521 11.90 25.18 22.81
C GLN A 521 12.75 24.02 22.29
N ALA A 522 12.29 23.30 21.26
CA ALA A 522 12.98 22.15 20.69
C ALA A 522 13.85 22.55 19.48
N HIS A 523 13.37 23.48 18.66
CA HIS A 523 13.95 23.86 17.37
C HIS A 523 14.25 25.37 17.31
N LEU A 524 14.94 25.90 18.33
CA LEU A 524 15.21 27.34 18.48
C LEU A 524 15.88 27.97 17.25
N SER A 525 16.94 27.33 16.73
CA SER A 525 17.64 27.79 15.53
C SER A 525 16.72 27.87 14.30
N ALA A 526 15.91 26.83 14.10
CA ALA A 526 14.96 26.77 12.99
C ALA A 526 13.92 27.89 13.07
N CYS A 527 13.40 28.22 14.26
CA CYS A 527 12.48 29.34 14.43
C CYS A 527 13.15 30.71 14.18
N GLY A 528 14.46 30.83 14.47
CA GLY A 528 15.26 32.01 14.10
C GLY A 528 15.38 32.17 12.58
N ASP A 529 15.73 31.09 11.88
CA ASP A 529 15.77 31.05 10.41
C ASP A 529 14.39 31.35 9.78
N LEU A 530 13.30 30.84 10.36
CA LEU A 530 11.93 31.14 9.91
C LEU A 530 11.64 32.64 9.96
N LEU A 531 11.92 33.29 11.10
CA LEU A 531 11.71 34.74 11.24
C LEU A 531 12.57 35.53 10.25
N LEU A 532 13.84 35.13 10.08
CA LEU A 532 14.75 35.77 9.11
C LEU A 532 14.22 35.67 7.68
N ARG A 533 13.68 34.51 7.29
CA ARG A 533 13.02 34.33 5.98
C ARG A 533 11.74 35.11 5.86
N CYS A 534 10.96 35.24 6.94
CA CYS A 534 9.77 36.10 6.94
C CYS A 534 10.12 37.56 6.65
N VAL A 535 11.24 38.06 7.20
CA VAL A 535 11.75 39.42 6.96
C VAL A 535 12.29 39.57 5.53
N ALA A 536 12.91 38.54 4.98
CA ALA A 536 13.44 38.56 3.61
C ALA A 536 12.33 38.43 2.52
N ALA A 537 11.12 38.02 2.90
CA ALA A 537 10.00 37.88 1.99
C ALA A 537 9.48 39.27 1.51
N PRO A 538 8.82 39.35 0.34
CA PRO A 538 8.20 40.58 -0.13
C PRO A 538 7.25 41.20 0.91
N ALA A 539 7.20 42.53 0.97
CA ALA A 539 6.38 43.24 1.95
C ALA A 539 4.91 42.79 1.89
N GLY A 540 4.34 42.45 3.05
CA GLY A 540 2.96 41.96 3.18
C GLY A 540 2.78 40.44 3.00
N ALA A 541 3.83 39.70 2.61
CA ALA A 541 3.74 38.25 2.38
C ALA A 541 3.57 37.44 3.68
N THR A 542 4.09 37.89 4.82
CA THR A 542 4.19 37.07 6.04
C THR A 542 3.41 37.63 7.22
N GLY A 543 2.51 38.58 6.96
CA GLY A 543 1.68 39.20 8.00
C GLY A 543 2.46 40.18 8.88
N ASP A 544 2.12 40.23 10.17
CA ASP A 544 2.72 41.12 11.16
C ASP A 544 4.04 40.53 11.71
N LEU A 545 5.14 41.01 11.15
CA LEU A 545 6.50 40.60 11.54
C LEU A 545 6.84 40.96 13.00
N GLU A 546 6.29 42.06 13.54
CA GLU A 546 6.53 42.47 14.92
C GLU A 546 5.91 41.45 15.88
N GLN A 547 4.68 41.00 15.59
CA GLN A 547 4.00 39.99 16.39
C GLN A 547 4.72 38.63 16.38
N ILE A 548 5.22 38.21 15.21
CA ILE A 548 5.99 36.96 15.07
C ILE A 548 7.31 37.06 15.83
N GLY A 549 8.05 38.17 15.66
CA GLY A 549 9.32 38.39 16.35
C GLY A 549 9.16 38.48 17.87
N ARG A 550 8.09 39.13 18.35
CA ARG A 550 7.74 39.15 19.77
C ARG A 550 7.45 37.75 20.32
N ALA A 551 6.73 36.92 19.57
CA ALA A 551 6.45 35.55 19.96
C ALA A 551 7.73 34.72 20.13
N LEU A 552 8.72 34.89 19.25
CA LEU A 552 10.03 34.22 19.37
C LEU A 552 10.81 34.71 20.60
N ILE A 553 10.84 36.02 20.84
CA ILE A 553 11.50 36.62 22.01
C ILE A 553 10.86 36.12 23.32
N ASP A 554 9.53 36.04 23.37
CA ASP A 554 8.81 35.56 24.55
C ASP A 554 9.07 34.07 24.84
N ALA A 555 9.49 33.29 23.83
CA ALA A 555 9.84 31.87 23.92
C ALA A 555 11.33 31.60 24.17
N LEU A 556 12.18 32.64 24.29
CA LEU A 556 13.61 32.46 24.49
C LEU A 556 13.94 31.72 25.81
N PRO A 557 14.89 30.77 25.78
CA PRO A 557 15.34 30.09 27.00
C PRO A 557 16.08 31.04 27.94
N GLY A 558 16.15 30.70 29.22
CA GLY A 558 16.93 31.46 30.21
C GLY A 558 16.16 31.78 31.49
N ASN A 559 14.84 31.92 31.44
CA ASN A 559 14.05 32.17 32.63
C ASN A 559 13.69 30.85 33.36
N PRO A 560 14.23 30.57 34.56
CA PRO A 560 13.97 29.34 35.30
C PRO A 560 12.51 29.20 35.77
N THR A 561 11.73 30.28 35.87
CA THR A 561 10.29 30.19 36.19
C THR A 561 9.40 29.83 35.00
N LYS A 562 9.92 29.89 33.76
CA LYS A 562 9.24 29.38 32.56
C LYS A 562 9.56 27.91 32.27
N GLN A 563 10.29 27.25 33.17
CA GLN A 563 10.72 25.85 33.05
C GLN A 563 9.66 24.87 33.58
N GLU A 564 8.41 25.30 33.69
CA GLU A 564 7.29 24.43 34.03
C GLU A 564 6.77 23.74 32.76
N GLN A 565 6.67 22.41 32.83
CA GLN A 565 6.16 21.49 31.81
C GLN A 565 7.14 21.03 30.71
N VAL A 566 8.30 20.52 31.10
CA VAL A 566 9.09 19.64 30.20
C VAL A 566 8.84 18.20 30.59
N SER A 567 8.45 17.35 29.64
CA SER A 567 8.48 15.90 29.83
C SER A 567 9.90 15.48 30.23
N ALA A 568 10.05 14.51 31.14
CA ALA A 568 11.33 14.15 31.75
C ALA A 568 12.45 13.72 30.76
N TRP A 569 12.13 13.60 29.47
CA TRP A 569 12.98 13.01 28.43
C TRP A 569 13.52 14.01 27.40
N THR A 570 13.03 15.27 27.34
CA THR A 570 13.50 16.25 26.35
C THR A 570 14.47 17.25 26.96
N ARG A 571 15.77 17.11 26.67
CA ARG A 571 16.76 18.13 27.04
C ARG A 571 16.69 19.30 26.06
N PRO A 572 16.54 20.57 26.52
CA PRO A 572 16.58 21.72 25.62
C PRO A 572 17.89 21.75 24.85
N ALA A 573 17.82 21.93 23.53
CA ALA A 573 19.01 22.06 22.71
C ALA A 573 19.83 23.28 23.16
N PRO A 574 21.18 23.18 23.22
CA PRO A 574 22.01 24.33 23.57
C PRO A 574 21.87 25.44 22.51
N VAL A 575 21.84 26.69 22.96
CA VAL A 575 21.77 27.85 22.06
C VAL A 575 23.05 27.90 21.22
N LYS A 576 22.90 27.97 19.89
CA LYS A 576 24.01 28.10 18.94
C LYS A 576 24.27 29.58 18.60
N PRO A 577 25.52 29.98 18.27
CA PRO A 577 25.82 31.34 17.81
C PRO A 577 24.98 31.78 16.60
N GLY A 578 24.75 30.88 15.64
CA GLY A 578 23.97 31.17 14.43
C GLY A 578 22.56 31.69 14.73
N PHE A 579 21.88 31.09 15.72
CA PHE A 579 20.57 31.57 16.16
C PHE A 579 20.58 33.03 16.63
N VAL A 580 21.60 33.43 17.39
CA VAL A 580 21.73 34.83 17.86
C VAL A 580 21.93 35.77 16.68
N VAL A 581 22.72 35.36 15.68
CA VAL A 581 22.91 36.11 14.44
C VAL A 581 21.57 36.29 13.72
N ASP A 582 20.84 35.20 13.49
CA ASP A 582 19.56 35.22 12.75
C ASP A 582 18.51 36.06 13.47
N LEU A 583 18.38 35.88 14.79
CA LEU A 583 17.41 36.62 15.60
C LEU A 583 17.72 38.13 15.61
N LEU A 584 18.96 38.54 15.85
CA LEU A 584 19.32 39.96 15.86
C LEU A 584 19.25 40.57 14.45
N ALA A 585 19.62 39.82 13.41
CA ALA A 585 19.51 40.27 12.03
C ALA A 585 18.06 40.43 11.57
N ALA A 586 17.15 39.55 12.02
CA ALA A 586 15.73 39.66 11.70
C ALA A 586 15.07 40.79 12.49
N THR A 587 15.22 40.80 13.81
CA THR A 587 14.62 41.82 14.69
C THR A 587 15.11 43.23 14.39
N SER A 588 16.41 43.42 14.07
CA SER A 588 16.94 44.76 13.73
C SER A 588 16.36 45.34 12.45
N ARG A 589 15.92 44.48 11.51
CA ARG A 589 15.22 44.88 10.28
C ARG A 589 13.73 45.14 10.49
N ILE A 590 13.13 44.53 11.52
CA ILE A 590 11.73 44.73 11.91
C ILE A 590 11.58 46.02 12.71
N ASP A 591 12.23 46.08 13.87
CA ASP A 591 12.16 47.19 14.81
C ASP A 591 13.38 47.20 15.76
N ALA A 592 13.98 48.39 15.93
CA ALA A 592 15.16 48.54 16.79
C ALA A 592 14.86 48.26 18.27
N GLY A 593 13.65 48.55 18.74
CA GLY A 593 13.22 48.24 20.11
C GLY A 593 13.06 46.74 20.35
N LEU A 594 12.54 46.00 19.36
CA LEU A 594 12.44 44.55 19.38
C LEU A 594 13.82 43.88 19.46
N ALA A 595 14.79 44.36 18.67
CA ALA A 595 16.17 43.90 18.72
C ALA A 595 16.84 44.19 20.07
N ALA A 596 16.58 45.36 20.65
CA ALA A 596 17.08 45.72 21.98
C ALA A 596 16.53 44.79 23.06
N ARG A 597 15.23 44.47 23.04
CA ARG A 597 14.60 43.51 23.97
C ARG A 597 15.19 42.11 23.83
N ALA A 598 15.43 41.63 22.61
CA ALA A 598 16.03 40.33 22.36
C ALA A 598 17.44 40.25 22.99
N LEU A 599 18.27 41.26 22.74
CA LEU A 599 19.62 41.33 23.30
C LEU A 599 19.62 41.43 24.82
N GLU A 600 18.76 42.26 25.40
CA GLU A 600 18.63 42.41 26.86
C GLU A 600 18.29 41.09 27.55
N HIS A 601 17.39 40.29 26.96
CA HIS A 601 17.11 38.95 27.44
C HIS A 601 18.36 38.05 27.41
N MET A 602 19.11 38.04 26.30
CA MET A 602 20.31 37.21 26.19
C MET A 602 21.37 37.57 27.23
N LEU A 603 21.62 38.87 27.42
CA LEU A 603 22.60 39.37 28.39
C LEU A 603 22.18 39.12 29.84
N ALA A 604 20.88 39.05 30.13
CA ALA A 604 20.36 38.72 31.47
C ALA A 604 20.61 37.26 31.88
N TRP A 605 20.83 36.34 30.92
CA TRP A 605 20.96 34.90 31.18
C TRP A 605 22.29 34.31 30.69
N PRO A 606 23.45 34.71 31.27
CA PRO A 606 24.78 34.33 30.80
C PRO A 606 25.12 32.83 30.96
N LYS A 607 24.33 32.06 31.73
CA LYS A 607 24.47 30.59 31.81
C LYS A 607 23.89 29.89 30.58
N THR A 608 22.82 30.45 30.01
CA THR A 608 22.16 29.95 28.80
C THR A 608 22.86 30.48 27.55
N TYR A 609 23.12 31.80 27.53
CA TYR A 609 23.86 32.49 26.47
C TYR A 609 25.29 32.71 26.92
N LYS A 610 26.07 31.62 26.93
CA LYS A 610 27.46 31.66 27.37
C LYS A 610 28.25 32.67 26.53
N PRO A 611 28.96 33.63 27.14
CA PRO A 611 29.73 34.62 26.41
C PRO A 611 30.69 34.01 25.39
N ASP A 612 31.38 32.94 25.79
CA ASP A 612 32.44 32.30 24.98
C ASP A 612 31.92 31.39 23.87
N ASP A 613 30.91 30.60 24.20
CA ASP A 613 30.39 29.58 23.28
C ASP A 613 29.33 30.15 22.32
N VAL A 614 28.70 31.28 22.68
CA VAL A 614 27.52 31.82 21.98
C VAL A 614 27.70 33.29 21.58
N LEU A 615 27.86 34.21 22.55
CA LEU A 615 27.75 35.65 22.28
C LEU A 615 28.94 36.23 21.52
N VAL A 616 30.17 35.87 21.88
CA VAL A 616 31.39 36.33 21.19
C VAL A 616 31.44 35.79 19.75
N PRO A 617 31.22 34.49 19.48
CA PRO A 617 31.13 33.99 18.11
C PRO A 617 29.99 34.64 17.31
N ALA A 618 28.83 34.89 17.93
CA ALA A 618 27.72 35.58 17.27
C ALA A 618 28.07 37.04 16.94
N ALA A 619 28.72 37.77 17.85
CA ALA A 619 29.20 39.13 17.64
C ALA A 619 30.16 39.16 16.43
N LEU A 620 31.15 38.27 16.41
CA LEU A 620 32.12 38.16 15.30
C LEU A 620 31.42 37.89 13.96
N ALA A 621 30.42 37.02 13.94
CA ALA A 621 29.68 36.68 12.73
C ALA A 621 28.79 37.84 12.25
N ILE A 622 27.98 38.42 13.13
CA ILE A 622 27.03 39.48 12.76
C ILE A 622 27.71 40.80 12.43
N THR A 623 28.95 41.05 12.89
CA THR A 623 29.71 42.25 12.49
C THR A 623 30.43 42.11 11.15
N LYS A 624 30.38 40.95 10.48
CA LYS A 624 31.02 40.80 9.15
C LYS A 624 30.37 41.68 8.09
N PRO A 625 29.03 41.67 7.90
CA PRO A 625 28.37 42.59 6.97
C PRO A 625 28.50 44.04 7.44
N GLU A 626 28.65 45.00 6.51
CA GLU A 626 28.79 46.41 6.88
C GLU A 626 27.48 47.02 7.41
N GLU A 627 26.35 46.63 6.82
CA GLU A 627 25.00 47.10 7.20
C GLU A 627 24.71 46.84 8.68
N SER A 628 25.03 45.64 9.16
CA SER A 628 24.70 45.19 10.51
C SER A 628 25.53 45.87 11.60
N ARG A 629 26.70 46.42 11.27
CA ARG A 629 27.54 47.15 12.23
C ARG A 629 26.87 48.41 12.76
N ALA A 630 25.97 49.01 11.99
CA ALA A 630 25.27 50.23 12.39
C ALA A 630 24.07 49.96 13.30
N TRP A 631 23.62 48.71 13.44
CA TRP A 631 22.43 48.40 14.23
C TRP A 631 22.70 48.57 15.75
N PRO A 632 21.84 49.29 16.49
CA PRO A 632 22.06 49.56 17.92
C PRO A 632 22.25 48.29 18.78
N ALA A 633 21.49 47.23 18.50
CA ALA A 633 21.63 45.95 19.22
C ALA A 633 22.98 45.27 18.91
N VAL A 634 23.44 45.30 17.66
CA VAL A 634 24.75 44.73 17.30
C VAL A 634 25.90 45.51 17.96
N MET A 635 25.81 46.83 18.02
CA MET A 635 26.79 47.66 18.74
C MET A 635 26.84 47.34 20.23
N ARG A 636 25.69 47.14 20.88
CA ARG A 636 25.62 46.72 22.29
C ARG A 636 26.17 45.29 22.50
N LEU A 637 25.88 44.35 21.60
CA LEU A 637 26.43 42.99 21.66
C LEU A 637 27.95 43.00 21.51
N ARG A 638 28.46 43.80 20.57
CA ARG A 638 29.89 44.00 20.34
C ARG A 638 30.56 44.55 21.59
N GLU A 639 30.00 45.59 22.21
CA GLU A 639 30.59 46.17 23.42
C GLU A 639 30.58 45.18 24.59
N ALA A 640 29.48 44.46 24.81
CA ALA A 640 29.41 43.43 25.84
C ALA A 640 30.44 42.30 25.61
N SER A 641 30.67 41.93 24.35
CA SER A 641 31.68 40.94 23.96
C SER A 641 33.10 41.46 24.18
N LEU A 642 33.39 42.71 23.80
CA LEU A 642 34.68 43.36 24.06
C LEU A 642 34.98 43.47 25.54
N ASP A 643 34.00 43.87 26.36
CA ASP A 643 34.13 43.93 27.82
C ASP A 643 34.47 42.57 28.43
N HIS A 644 33.81 41.50 27.99
CA HIS A 644 34.10 40.15 28.44
C HIS A 644 35.52 39.72 28.07
N LEU A 645 35.94 39.95 26.81
CA LEU A 645 37.29 39.64 26.34
C LEU A 645 38.36 40.45 27.11
N ARG A 646 38.17 41.76 27.29
CA ARG A 646 39.08 42.64 28.05
C ARG A 646 39.26 42.13 29.49
N ARG A 647 38.17 41.79 30.18
CA ARG A 647 38.24 41.21 31.55
C ARG A 647 39.02 39.90 31.58
N ARG A 648 38.84 39.02 30.60
CA ARG A 648 39.53 37.73 30.54
C ARG A 648 41.01 37.86 30.17
N ILE A 649 41.35 38.76 29.25
CA ILE A 649 42.73 39.08 28.87
C ILE A 649 43.49 39.68 30.07
N ALA A 650 42.83 40.54 30.86
CA ALA A 650 43.43 41.18 32.03
C ALA A 650 43.82 40.19 33.15
N LEU A 651 43.29 38.97 33.16
CA LEU A 651 43.69 37.98 34.16
C LEU A 651 45.20 37.64 34.03
N PRO A 652 45.95 37.37 35.10
CA PRO A 652 47.38 37.04 34.98
C PRO A 652 47.62 35.70 34.26
N LEU A 653 48.49 35.64 33.25
CA LEU A 653 48.92 34.39 32.59
C LEU A 653 50.44 34.27 32.71
N GLU A 654 50.89 33.60 33.76
CA GLU A 654 52.30 33.28 33.97
C GLU A 654 52.52 31.79 33.73
N ALA A 655 53.62 31.45 33.04
CA ALA A 655 54.07 30.07 32.93
C ALA A 655 54.49 29.58 34.32
N PRO A 656 54.25 28.29 34.66
CA PRO A 656 54.77 27.73 35.91
C PRO A 656 56.29 27.93 35.97
N ARG A 657 56.78 28.53 37.06
CA ARG A 657 58.22 28.84 37.23
C ARG A 657 59.06 27.60 37.56
N ASP A 658 58.40 26.54 38.03
CA ASP A 658 58.98 25.27 38.45
C ASP A 658 57.99 24.10 38.20
N TRP A 659 58.27 22.92 38.75
CA TRP A 659 57.40 21.75 38.64
C TRP A 659 56.21 21.77 39.63
N THR A 660 55.95 22.85 40.35
CA THR A 660 54.77 22.94 41.24
C THR A 660 53.50 23.01 40.40
N ARG A 661 52.50 22.21 40.77
CA ARG A 661 51.15 22.22 40.19
C ARG A 661 50.12 22.35 41.31
N THR A 662 48.98 22.94 40.98
CA THR A 662 47.83 22.97 41.87
C THR A 662 47.39 21.54 42.17
N ASN A 663 46.98 21.26 43.41
CA ASN A 663 46.39 19.99 43.80
C ASN A 663 44.85 20.11 43.92
N PRO A 664 44.09 19.80 42.85
CA PRO A 664 42.62 19.85 42.86
C PRO A 664 41.96 18.55 43.36
N LEU A 665 42.75 17.57 43.81
CA LEU A 665 42.22 16.25 44.19
C LEU A 665 41.35 16.35 45.45
N LYS A 666 40.10 15.87 45.34
CA LYS A 666 39.15 15.80 46.48
C LYS A 666 39.24 14.50 47.27
N CYS A 667 39.80 13.45 46.66
CA CYS A 667 39.94 12.14 47.32
C CYS A 667 41.06 12.18 48.37
N THR A 668 40.78 11.62 49.54
CA THR A 668 41.70 11.62 50.69
C THR A 668 42.39 10.28 50.94
N CYS A 669 42.27 9.32 50.01
CA CYS A 669 42.92 8.01 50.12
C CYS A 669 44.46 8.12 50.12
N GLY A 670 45.16 7.07 50.57
CA GLY A 670 46.62 7.08 50.67
C GLY A 670 47.33 7.43 49.36
N ASP A 671 46.86 6.88 48.24
CA ASP A 671 47.45 7.11 46.92
C ASP A 671 47.20 8.54 46.40
N CYS A 672 45.98 9.06 46.56
CA CYS A 672 45.64 10.43 46.16
C CYS A 672 46.32 11.49 47.04
N ARG A 673 46.55 11.21 48.33
CA ARG A 673 47.40 12.08 49.17
C ARG A 673 48.85 12.08 48.69
N GLY A 674 49.39 10.92 48.32
CA GLY A 674 50.74 10.80 47.75
C GLY A 674 50.88 11.56 46.43
N LEU A 675 49.89 11.43 45.54
CA LEU A 675 49.83 12.18 44.29
C LEU A 675 49.66 13.69 44.51
N GLY A 676 48.83 14.09 45.48
CA GLY A 676 48.63 15.49 45.85
C GLY A 676 49.89 16.16 46.38
N ALA A 677 50.64 15.49 47.24
CA ALA A 677 51.95 15.96 47.71
C ALA A 677 52.97 16.04 46.56
N PHE A 678 52.91 15.10 45.62
CA PHE A 678 53.72 15.18 44.40
C PHE A 678 53.36 16.39 43.55
N LEU A 679 52.08 16.68 43.31
CA LEU A 679 51.64 17.85 42.52
C LEU A 679 52.26 19.14 43.06
N THR A 680 52.31 19.33 44.37
CA THR A 680 52.85 20.54 45.01
C THR A 680 54.38 20.58 45.14
N ALA A 681 55.11 19.51 44.78
CA ALA A 681 56.57 19.49 44.87
C ALA A 681 57.25 20.22 43.69
N ALA A 682 58.11 21.21 43.97
CA ALA A 682 58.75 22.05 42.95
C ALA A 682 59.87 21.36 42.16
N ASP A 683 60.46 20.30 42.72
CA ASP A 683 61.66 19.62 42.22
C ASP A 683 61.37 18.24 41.59
N ARG A 684 60.13 17.76 41.66
CA ARG A 684 59.74 16.43 41.19
C ARG A 684 58.91 16.50 39.91
N GLN A 685 59.46 15.94 38.84
CA GLN A 685 58.80 15.83 37.53
C GLN A 685 57.90 14.59 37.40
N GLN A 686 58.27 13.48 38.04
CA GLN A 686 57.57 12.20 37.93
C GLN A 686 57.21 11.60 39.30
N TRP A 687 56.07 10.92 39.34
CA TRP A 687 55.61 10.13 40.48
C TRP A 687 55.22 8.74 40.02
N ARG A 688 55.53 7.74 40.85
CA ARG A 688 55.39 6.32 40.50
C ARG A 688 54.59 5.61 41.57
N LEU A 689 53.56 4.89 41.16
CA LEU A 689 52.70 4.08 42.01
C LEU A 689 52.71 2.62 41.53
N LYS A 690 53.40 1.74 42.27
CA LYS A 690 53.35 0.30 42.04
C LYS A 690 52.19 -0.30 42.83
N ALA A 691 51.08 -0.60 42.16
CA ALA A 691 49.85 -1.07 42.79
C ALA A 691 49.03 -1.95 41.83
N VAL A 692 48.11 -2.76 42.38
CA VAL A 692 47.13 -3.53 41.59
C VAL A 692 46.22 -2.62 40.75
N GLN A 693 45.59 -3.17 39.72
CA GLN A 693 44.85 -2.42 38.69
C GLN A 693 43.81 -1.45 39.28
N ASP A 694 42.95 -1.91 40.19
CA ASP A 694 41.87 -1.09 40.75
C ASP A 694 42.36 0.21 41.39
N ARG A 695 43.49 0.14 42.12
CA ARG A 695 44.11 1.31 42.74
C ARG A 695 44.68 2.27 41.71
N ARG A 696 45.29 1.76 40.63
CA ARG A 696 45.80 2.60 39.53
C ARG A 696 44.64 3.27 38.76
N THR A 697 43.60 2.51 38.44
CA THR A 697 42.39 3.04 37.77
C THR A 697 41.69 4.10 38.62
N HIS A 698 41.62 3.93 39.94
CA HIS A 698 41.11 4.97 40.84
C HIS A 698 41.90 6.28 40.74
N VAL A 699 43.24 6.21 40.73
CA VAL A 699 44.10 7.39 40.60
C VAL A 699 43.96 8.02 39.22
N GLU A 700 43.92 7.22 38.14
CA GLU A 700 43.67 7.71 36.78
C GLU A 700 42.34 8.46 36.67
N GLN A 701 41.27 7.91 37.25
CA GLN A 701 39.96 8.56 37.24
C GLN A 701 39.96 9.85 38.07
N SER A 702 40.65 9.85 39.22
CA SER A 702 40.78 11.04 40.08
C SER A 702 41.51 12.18 39.37
N VAL A 703 42.57 11.86 38.61
CA VAL A 703 43.31 12.82 37.78
C VAL A 703 42.44 13.39 36.66
N ARG A 704 41.69 12.54 35.95
CA ARG A 704 40.77 12.98 34.87
C ARG A 704 39.66 13.88 35.41
N ASN A 705 39.01 13.46 36.48
CA ASN A 705 37.89 14.20 37.09
C ASN A 705 38.31 15.56 37.65
N ALA A 706 39.53 15.63 38.20
CA ALA A 706 40.07 16.86 38.76
C ALA A 706 40.88 17.69 37.73
N ALA A 707 40.94 17.25 36.47
CA ALA A 707 41.68 17.88 35.38
C ALA A 707 43.12 18.27 35.76
N CYS A 708 43.85 17.39 36.44
CA CYS A 708 45.23 17.67 36.84
C CYS A 708 46.18 17.75 35.63
N ASP A 709 47.21 18.58 35.73
CA ASP A 709 48.26 18.72 34.71
C ASP A 709 49.27 17.57 34.77
N LEU A 710 48.80 16.36 34.41
CA LEU A 710 49.58 15.13 34.44
C LEU A 710 49.38 14.29 33.17
N ASP A 711 50.47 13.73 32.66
CA ASP A 711 50.46 12.62 31.70
C ASP A 711 50.60 11.30 32.44
N LEU A 712 49.67 10.38 32.20
CA LEU A 712 49.63 9.08 32.87
C LEU A 712 50.02 7.95 31.92
N THR A 713 50.99 7.14 32.32
CA THR A 713 51.42 5.94 31.58
C THR A 713 51.55 4.75 32.52
N THR A 714 51.20 3.55 32.07
CA THR A 714 51.39 2.32 32.86
C THR A 714 52.59 1.55 32.32
N GLU A 715 53.64 1.43 33.14
CA GLU A 715 54.79 0.58 32.85
C GLU A 715 54.49 -0.89 33.19
N ARG A 716 54.38 -1.72 32.16
CA ARG A 716 54.06 -3.15 32.26
C ARG A 716 55.31 -4.01 32.50
N ARG A 717 56.07 -3.73 33.56
CA ARG A 717 57.27 -4.50 33.96
C ARG A 717 57.14 -5.04 35.39
N GLY A 718 56.96 -6.36 35.50
CA GLY A 718 56.72 -7.07 36.77
C GLY A 718 55.29 -6.88 37.31
N SER A 719 54.83 -7.79 38.18
CA SER A 719 53.50 -7.70 38.81
C SER A 719 53.62 -7.30 40.30
N PRO A 720 52.80 -6.36 40.80
CA PRO A 720 51.84 -5.52 40.06
C PRO A 720 52.55 -4.43 39.22
N HIS A 721 51.94 -4.01 38.09
CA HIS A 721 52.48 -2.93 37.23
C HIS A 721 52.54 -1.56 37.95
N THR A 722 53.29 -0.62 37.37
CA THR A 722 53.51 0.73 37.93
C THR A 722 52.82 1.80 37.10
N LEU A 723 51.99 2.63 37.72
CA LEU A 723 51.47 3.87 37.12
C LEU A 723 52.52 4.98 37.28
N VAL A 724 52.87 5.63 36.19
CA VAL A 724 53.79 6.77 36.15
C VAL A 724 53.00 8.01 35.78
N ALA A 725 52.99 8.98 36.69
CA ALA A 725 52.42 10.30 36.47
C ALA A 725 53.55 11.31 36.23
N THR A 726 53.55 11.95 35.07
CA THR A 726 54.52 12.99 34.71
C THR A 726 53.82 14.34 34.68
N LYS A 727 54.37 15.36 35.33
CA LYS A 727 53.79 16.70 35.29
C LYS A 727 53.94 17.32 33.90
N ASN A 728 52.83 17.84 33.40
CA ASN A 728 52.79 18.65 32.19
C ASN A 728 52.36 20.08 32.55
N GLN A 729 52.00 20.89 31.56
CA GLN A 729 51.53 22.28 31.76
C GLN A 729 50.25 22.56 30.95
N ALA A 730 49.43 21.51 30.74
CA ALA A 730 48.29 21.54 29.84
C ALA A 730 47.27 22.65 30.18
N SER A 731 47.04 22.96 31.47
CA SER A 731 46.16 24.05 31.87
C SER A 731 46.70 25.44 31.49
N TYR A 732 48.01 25.66 31.62
CA TYR A 732 48.66 26.89 31.16
C TYR A 732 48.56 27.01 29.63
N GLU A 733 48.88 25.94 28.90
CA GLU A 733 48.84 25.92 27.44
C GLU A 733 47.43 26.20 26.89
N ARG A 734 46.40 25.55 27.45
CA ARG A 734 44.99 25.83 27.13
C ARG A 734 44.65 27.31 27.35
N ARG A 735 45.07 27.88 28.47
CA ARG A 735 44.79 29.29 28.79
C ARG A 735 45.59 30.27 27.92
N ALA A 736 46.82 29.93 27.55
CA ALA A 736 47.63 30.69 26.62
C ALA A 736 47.04 30.67 25.21
N GLN A 737 46.55 29.52 24.76
CA GLN A 737 45.82 29.39 23.50
C GLN A 737 44.53 30.22 23.54
N GLN A 738 43.73 30.12 24.61
CA GLN A 738 42.52 30.94 24.77
C GLN A 738 42.85 32.43 24.71
N ARG A 739 43.91 32.89 25.38
CA ARG A 739 44.31 34.30 25.33
C ARG A 739 44.72 34.77 23.93
N ARG A 740 45.42 33.92 23.17
CA ARG A 740 45.75 34.24 21.77
C ARG A 740 44.48 34.42 20.94
N GLN A 741 43.52 33.51 21.09
CA GLN A 741 42.22 33.62 20.43
C GLN A 741 41.44 34.87 20.89
N ASP A 742 41.49 35.21 22.17
CA ASP A 742 40.82 36.41 22.71
C ASP A 742 41.39 37.70 22.12
N LEU A 743 42.71 37.79 21.96
CA LEU A 743 43.38 38.93 21.33
C LEU A 743 43.01 39.05 19.84
N GLU A 744 42.91 37.93 19.14
CA GLU A 744 42.44 37.89 17.75
C GLU A 744 40.98 38.33 17.64
N HIS A 745 40.11 37.83 18.51
CA HIS A 745 38.70 38.24 18.57
C HIS A 745 38.54 39.72 18.91
N LEU A 746 39.33 40.25 19.85
CA LEU A 746 39.35 41.66 20.24
C LEU A 746 39.76 42.55 19.06
N SER A 747 40.83 42.18 18.35
CA SER A 747 41.26 42.87 17.12
C SER A 747 40.18 42.83 16.04
N THR A 748 39.52 41.69 15.84
CA THR A 748 38.48 41.52 14.82
C THR A 748 37.24 42.37 15.11
N LEU A 749 36.86 42.46 16.39
CA LEU A 749 35.78 43.33 16.84
C LEU A 749 36.22 44.80 16.98
N GLY A 750 37.40 45.19 16.50
CA GLY A 750 37.89 46.58 16.49
C GLY A 750 37.95 47.22 17.87
N GLY A 751 38.35 46.45 18.89
CA GLY A 751 38.41 46.86 20.30
C GLY A 751 39.80 47.13 20.84
#